data_AF-A0A9Q1QGD0-F1
#
_entry.id   AF-A0A9Q1QGD0-F1
#
_cell.length_a   1.000
_cell.length_b   1.000
_cell.length_c   1.000
_cell.angle_alpha   90.00
_cell.angle_beta   90.00
_cell.angle_gamma   90.00
#
_symmetry.space_group_name_H-M   'P 1'
#
loop_
_entity.id
_entity.type
_entity.pdbx_description
1 polymer ?
#
loop_
_entity_poly.entity_id
_entity_poly.type
_entity_poly.pdbx_seq_one_letter_code
_entity_poly.pdbx_strand_id
1 'polypeptide(L)'
;MSTAAGHPPAGLAASLFPLLLLLLLHFSLLTSAAIPGLDSFLTQQFRVDPHGSNDTLHILPSRLKSALSSLSSTSAASSAALLSLSLPISVHVKLVGSYFSADSPNLLSSFISASLSSDCFTLITPFDSQSHHLSLSHSLHLDASLGSPSLSSSLSSALRGALNSTASSLRSPLTAVHYSVIDDLIAADYQKEKALHGVYIYLIHLGPRSKPYAYTYSSSATGSESSPAFTKCLGTVWTGKGRYIWVDLGAGPVDYGPALSGDGLLPKGEFHHLAALLGRPRSQKTVHADLASVVYSAYQVLVVPSLRIPVPFENSLVVQFIHVYEGGSDDEGSKFGLDWKKIERTFLDEANEKELLVGDQSLSFKKYAIKYKDCALCSFAISKSISSYTSRFLFDNYTLIVSEYVDSKKLHQILSDSAEEFKRLAGVHEEEDFGRVLPVYVFDLEYSMLLMLDRYHQSVAFKDMVVAIRTRNTQTVSEYSCNGRHVFTQTRELERPLVGSILQSMWGVSPTHLIWSPRHNSTLVDYTWSIGQTPFGPFSDISSLSFVQKDAARRNVLLTSLNYSITSAIDVLESVKAHGGYQKLLKGHQNVEFTQRWFLFKYKLDKMISSLSHWDFELASYYLRSSDHDLFAMHSIVYHASQELEASLTCFKDPPFPWASVSMSAATFCVLCYVYAKRDNFQRRQPINNNQFGLCVDRLHCYSSYRMVYCTLASTVLNLTCDQLDYAFGQHEPFENSPRSFQPERQPWKLSSLREDFNGEDLK
;
A
#
# COMPACT_ATOMS: atom_id res chain seq x y z
N MET A 1 53.45 -34.51 53.59
CA MET A 1 52.19 -35.02 54.16
C MET A 1 51.19 -35.20 53.02
N SER A 2 50.43 -36.29 53.10
CA SER A 2 49.63 -36.92 52.04
C SER A 2 48.33 -36.18 51.68
N THR A 3 47.71 -36.65 50.58
CA THR A 3 46.30 -36.53 50.12
C THR A 3 45.98 -35.33 49.21
N ALA A 4 45.14 -35.38 48.17
CA ALA A 4 44.48 -36.43 47.38
C ALA A 4 43.79 -35.73 46.15
N ALA A 5 43.39 -36.55 45.18
CA ALA A 5 42.80 -36.28 43.86
C ALA A 5 41.62 -35.27 43.75
N GLY A 6 41.46 -34.72 42.53
CA GLY A 6 40.21 -34.09 42.05
C GLY A 6 40.33 -33.51 40.62
N HIS A 7 39.89 -34.26 39.61
CA HIS A 7 39.59 -33.72 38.27
C HIS A 7 38.35 -32.79 38.32
N PRO A 8 38.30 -31.70 37.52
CA PRO A 8 37.04 -31.11 37.10
C PRO A 8 36.71 -31.42 35.62
N PRO A 9 35.44 -31.34 35.21
CA PRO A 9 34.92 -32.06 34.05
C PRO A 9 34.95 -31.22 32.76
N ALA A 10 35.25 -31.89 31.66
CA ALA A 10 34.99 -31.42 30.30
C ALA A 10 33.47 -31.46 30.04
N GLY A 11 32.77 -30.35 30.32
CA GLY A 11 31.30 -30.35 30.18
C GLY A 11 30.61 -28.98 30.11
N LEU A 12 31.35 -27.88 29.88
CA LEU A 12 30.77 -26.53 29.83
C LEU A 12 30.95 -25.80 28.49
N ALA A 13 31.72 -26.36 27.55
CA ALA A 13 31.98 -25.69 26.27
C ALA A 13 30.89 -25.92 25.20
N ALA A 14 30.03 -26.93 25.35
CA ALA A 14 29.07 -27.32 24.31
C ALA A 14 27.67 -26.68 24.46
N SER A 15 27.31 -26.13 25.63
CA SER A 15 26.00 -25.50 25.88
C SER A 15 26.00 -23.98 25.72
N LEU A 16 27.16 -23.34 25.69
CA LEU A 16 27.31 -21.89 25.45
C LEU A 16 27.20 -21.52 23.97
N PHE A 17 27.56 -22.41 23.06
CA PHE A 17 27.50 -22.15 21.62
C PHE A 17 26.09 -21.96 21.06
N PRO A 18 25.08 -22.80 21.37
CA PRO A 18 23.71 -22.59 20.89
C PRO A 18 23.03 -21.41 21.60
N LEU A 19 23.39 -21.08 22.84
CA LEU A 19 22.86 -19.92 23.56
C LEU A 19 23.45 -18.60 23.01
N LEU A 20 24.73 -18.59 22.66
CA LEU A 20 25.39 -17.47 21.99
C LEU A 20 24.85 -17.29 20.56
N LEU A 21 24.55 -18.40 19.85
CA LEU A 21 23.90 -18.35 18.54
C LEU A 21 22.45 -17.83 18.65
N LEU A 22 21.70 -18.23 19.68
CA LEU A 22 20.36 -17.68 19.96
C LEU A 22 20.40 -16.20 20.34
N LEU A 23 21.40 -15.76 21.12
CA LEU A 23 21.62 -14.36 21.45
C LEU A 23 22.07 -13.53 20.23
N LEU A 24 22.90 -14.10 19.34
CA LEU A 24 23.28 -13.48 18.07
C LEU A 24 22.11 -13.40 17.08
N LEU A 25 21.20 -14.38 17.10
CA LEU A 25 19.95 -14.36 16.33
C LEU A 25 18.95 -13.32 16.88
N HIS A 26 18.88 -13.12 18.21
CA HIS A 26 18.00 -12.11 18.82
C HIS A 26 18.52 -10.65 18.71
N PHE A 27 19.81 -10.45 18.45
CA PHE A 27 20.40 -9.11 18.26
C PHE A 27 20.42 -8.62 16.81
N SER A 28 19.76 -9.32 15.89
CA SER A 28 19.55 -8.86 14.51
C SER A 28 18.31 -7.96 14.36
N LEU A 29 18.00 -7.14 15.37
CA LEU A 29 17.24 -5.91 15.14
C LEU A 29 18.22 -4.87 14.62
N LEU A 30 18.14 -4.56 13.32
CA LEU A 30 18.90 -3.54 12.60
C LEU A 30 18.62 -2.12 13.14
N THR A 31 19.04 -1.83 14.37
CA THR A 31 19.32 -0.44 14.74
C THR A 31 20.68 -0.10 14.13
N SER A 32 20.75 0.90 13.24
CA SER A 32 22.04 1.43 12.81
C SER A 32 22.84 1.76 14.07
N ALA A 33 24.06 1.24 14.23
CA ALA A 33 24.89 1.55 15.40
C ALA A 33 24.92 3.07 15.59
N ALA A 34 24.45 3.55 16.75
CA ALA A 34 24.30 4.97 16.99
C ALA A 34 25.66 5.66 16.89
N ILE A 35 25.85 6.52 15.88
CA ILE A 35 27.06 7.33 15.74
C ILE A 35 26.87 8.57 16.62
N PRO A 36 27.60 8.70 17.75
CA PRO A 36 27.38 9.81 18.66
C PRO A 36 27.58 11.15 17.96
N GLY A 37 26.59 12.03 18.06
CA GLY A 37 26.62 13.37 17.46
C GLY A 37 26.06 13.47 16.03
N LEU A 38 25.84 12.35 15.32
CA LEU A 38 25.24 12.39 13.98
C LEU A 38 23.78 12.88 14.02
N ASP A 39 22.99 12.37 14.98
CA ASP A 39 21.61 12.83 15.21
C ASP A 39 21.51 14.32 15.50
N SER A 40 22.37 14.81 16.40
CA SER A 40 22.42 16.22 16.77
C SER A 40 22.74 17.09 15.55
N PHE A 41 23.73 16.67 14.75
CA PHE A 41 24.09 17.35 13.52
C PHE A 41 22.94 17.40 12.51
N LEU A 42 22.32 16.26 12.20
CA LEU A 42 21.23 16.22 11.21
C LEU A 42 19.98 16.99 11.67
N THR A 43 19.68 16.96 12.97
CA THR A 43 18.59 17.75 13.56
C THR A 43 18.91 19.25 13.52
N GLN A 44 20.18 19.64 13.69
CA GLN A 44 20.60 21.02 13.51
C GLN A 44 20.49 21.44 12.03
N GLN A 45 20.85 20.56 11.09
CA GLN A 45 20.70 20.83 9.66
C GLN A 45 19.23 20.99 9.27
N PHE A 46 18.31 20.19 9.80
CA PHE A 46 16.87 20.40 9.61
C PHE A 46 16.40 21.81 10.00
N ARG A 47 16.98 22.41 11.06
CA ARG A 47 16.64 23.78 11.46
C ARG A 47 17.16 24.84 10.50
N VAL A 48 18.25 24.56 9.80
CA VAL A 48 18.90 25.50 8.87
C VAL A 48 18.33 25.34 7.45
N ASP A 49 18.09 24.09 7.05
CA ASP A 49 17.61 23.67 5.74
C ASP A 49 16.51 22.61 5.92
N PRO A 50 15.29 23.03 6.30
CA PRO A 50 14.17 22.10 6.53
C PRO A 50 13.74 21.35 5.26
N HIS A 51 14.10 21.86 4.08
CA HIS A 51 13.75 21.26 2.80
C HIS A 51 14.80 20.24 2.32
N GLY A 52 15.93 20.09 3.02
CA GLY A 52 16.99 19.16 2.64
C GLY A 52 17.57 19.46 1.25
N SER A 53 17.69 20.74 0.89
CA SER A 53 18.23 21.18 -0.41
C SER A 53 19.74 21.02 -0.49
N ASN A 54 20.43 21.04 0.65
CA ASN A 54 21.88 20.94 0.74
C ASN A 54 22.35 19.51 0.97
N ASP A 55 23.45 19.16 0.31
CA ASP A 55 24.13 17.90 0.57
C ASP A 55 24.87 17.93 1.91
N THR A 56 24.30 17.22 2.88
CA THR A 56 24.81 17.13 4.25
C THR A 56 26.18 16.46 4.35
N LEU A 57 26.57 15.57 3.40
CA LEU A 57 27.85 14.88 3.51
C LEU A 57 29.00 15.86 3.38
N HIS A 58 28.92 16.86 2.50
CA HIS A 58 30.00 17.84 2.33
C HIS A 58 30.26 18.64 3.60
N ILE A 59 29.20 19.00 4.31
CA ILE A 59 29.22 19.80 5.55
C ILE A 59 29.59 18.95 6.79
N LEU A 60 29.50 17.62 6.68
CA LEU A 60 29.71 16.72 7.81
C LEU A 60 31.16 16.80 8.35
N PRO A 61 31.36 16.92 9.68
CA PRO A 61 32.68 16.91 10.31
C PRO A 61 33.51 15.65 9.96
N SER A 62 34.82 15.81 9.82
CA SER A 62 35.74 14.73 9.43
C SER A 62 35.69 13.52 10.37
N ARG A 63 35.49 13.73 11.69
CA ARG A 63 35.27 12.65 12.66
C ARG A 63 34.06 11.79 12.30
N LEU A 64 32.92 12.40 11.96
CA LEU A 64 31.70 11.66 11.62
C LEU A 64 31.83 10.97 10.25
N LYS A 65 32.50 11.61 9.27
CA LYS A 65 32.86 10.96 7.99
C LYS A 65 33.71 9.71 8.20
N SER A 66 34.73 9.79 9.06
CA SER A 66 35.59 8.63 9.38
C SER A 66 34.82 7.50 10.08
N ALA A 67 33.86 7.85 10.95
CA ALA A 67 33.00 6.87 11.60
C ALA A 67 32.14 6.12 10.58
N LEU A 68 31.50 6.83 9.64
CA LEU A 68 30.71 6.24 8.55
C LEU A 68 31.54 5.26 7.69
N SER A 69 32.79 5.59 7.37
CA SER A 69 33.67 4.66 6.65
C SER A 69 34.11 3.45 7.48
N SER A 70 34.22 3.57 8.81
CA SER A 70 34.70 2.49 9.68
C SER A 70 33.68 1.34 9.87
N LEU A 71 32.39 1.63 9.67
CA LEU A 71 31.29 0.65 9.64
C LEU A 71 31.41 -0.35 8.47
N SER A 72 32.25 -0.05 7.48
CA SER A 72 32.55 -0.92 6.33
C SER A 72 33.09 -2.30 6.71
N SER A 73 33.66 -2.47 7.91
CA SER A 73 34.30 -3.73 8.30
C SER A 73 33.31 -4.80 8.79
N THR A 74 32.05 -4.43 9.05
CA THR A 74 31.07 -5.31 9.73
C THR A 74 29.78 -5.56 8.95
N SER A 75 29.41 -4.76 7.93
CA SER A 75 28.20 -4.97 7.14
C SER A 75 28.34 -4.43 5.72
N ALA A 76 28.15 -5.27 4.70
CA ALA A 76 28.13 -4.85 3.31
C ALA A 76 26.78 -4.21 2.94
N ALA A 77 26.79 -3.24 2.03
CA ALA A 77 25.57 -2.69 1.45
C ALA A 77 24.73 -3.81 0.82
N SER A 78 23.49 -3.94 1.27
CA SER A 78 22.61 -5.07 0.96
C SER A 78 21.19 -4.60 0.70
N SER A 79 20.58 -5.10 -0.37
CA SER A 79 19.17 -4.87 -0.71
C SER A 79 18.23 -5.41 0.36
N ALA A 80 18.60 -6.50 1.05
CA ALA A 80 17.81 -7.08 2.13
C ALA A 80 17.61 -6.10 3.29
N ALA A 81 18.59 -5.23 3.57
CA ALA A 81 18.45 -4.22 4.62
C ALA A 81 17.38 -3.17 4.26
N LEU A 82 17.28 -2.78 2.99
CA LEU A 82 16.25 -1.83 2.51
C LEU A 82 14.85 -2.45 2.49
N LEU A 83 14.74 -3.72 2.11
CA LEU A 83 13.46 -4.44 2.10
C LEU A 83 12.99 -4.86 3.50
N SER A 84 13.85 -4.80 4.51
CA SER A 84 13.51 -5.10 5.91
C SER A 84 12.93 -3.91 6.69
N LEU A 85 12.77 -2.75 6.05
CA LEU A 85 12.25 -1.55 6.69
C LEU A 85 10.77 -1.74 7.08
N SER A 86 10.45 -1.41 8.34
CA SER A 86 9.11 -1.53 8.91
C SER A 86 8.74 -0.27 9.68
N LEU A 87 7.54 0.26 9.44
CA LEU A 87 6.96 1.41 10.14
C LEU A 87 6.13 0.95 11.35
N PRO A 88 6.61 1.15 12.58
CA PRO A 88 5.81 0.88 13.78
C PRO A 88 4.76 1.97 13.97
N ILE A 89 3.51 1.57 14.20
CA ILE A 89 2.38 2.49 14.36
C ILE A 89 1.68 2.23 15.68
N SER A 90 1.69 3.24 16.55
CA SER A 90 1.05 3.19 17.86
C SER A 90 -0.45 3.50 17.77
N VAL A 91 -1.27 2.55 18.23
CA VAL A 91 -2.72 2.70 18.37
C VAL A 91 -3.12 2.48 19.82
N HIS A 92 -3.79 3.46 20.40
CA HIS A 92 -4.26 3.47 21.78
C HIS A 92 -5.75 3.16 21.81
N VAL A 93 -6.16 2.02 22.38
CA VAL A 93 -7.58 1.67 22.52
C VAL A 93 -8.07 1.99 23.92
N LYS A 94 -9.13 2.80 24.00
CA LYS A 94 -9.79 3.19 25.25
C LYS A 94 -11.13 2.48 25.37
N LEU A 95 -11.24 1.61 26.36
CA LEU A 95 -12.46 0.88 26.67
C LEU A 95 -13.31 1.69 27.66
N VAL A 96 -14.38 2.33 27.19
CA VAL A 96 -15.17 3.28 27.99
C VAL A 96 -16.52 2.69 28.37
N GLY A 97 -16.75 2.51 29.66
CA GLY A 97 -18.03 2.05 30.20
C GLY A 97 -17.90 0.94 31.24
N SER A 98 -18.99 0.66 31.97
CA SER A 98 -19.01 -0.32 33.05
C SER A 98 -19.03 -1.79 32.58
N TYR A 99 -19.18 -2.02 31.27
CA TYR A 99 -19.16 -3.37 30.70
C TYR A 99 -17.76 -3.98 30.68
N PHE A 100 -16.73 -3.15 30.55
CA PHE A 100 -15.35 -3.60 30.45
C PHE A 100 -14.75 -3.84 31.85
N SER A 101 -14.20 -5.04 32.05
CA SER A 101 -13.49 -5.44 33.26
C SER A 101 -12.00 -5.06 33.21
N ALA A 102 -11.29 -5.18 34.33
CA ALA A 102 -9.85 -4.98 34.40
C ALA A 102 -9.05 -5.89 33.44
N ASP A 103 -9.57 -7.07 33.09
CA ASP A 103 -8.93 -8.01 32.17
C ASP A 103 -9.19 -7.71 30.68
N SER A 104 -10.17 -6.86 30.39
CA SER A 104 -10.63 -6.56 29.02
C SER A 104 -9.51 -6.03 28.11
N PRO A 105 -8.63 -5.10 28.56
CA PRO A 105 -7.52 -4.64 27.74
C PRO A 105 -6.54 -5.76 27.36
N ASN A 106 -6.17 -6.63 28.30
CA ASN A 106 -5.24 -7.73 28.06
C ASN A 106 -5.83 -8.75 27.06
N LEU A 107 -7.11 -9.08 27.22
CA LEU A 107 -7.82 -9.98 26.29
C LEU A 107 -7.86 -9.40 24.88
N LEU A 108 -8.21 -8.12 24.74
CA LEU A 108 -8.24 -7.44 23.45
C LEU A 108 -6.86 -7.46 22.77
N SER A 109 -5.82 -7.07 23.51
CA SER A 109 -4.44 -7.07 23.01
C SER A 109 -3.98 -8.47 22.59
N SER A 110 -4.42 -9.52 23.29
CA SER A 110 -4.09 -10.90 22.94
C SER A 110 -4.72 -11.38 21.62
N PHE A 111 -5.97 -10.98 21.34
CA PHE A 111 -6.63 -11.33 20.08
C PHE A 111 -6.05 -10.55 18.90
N ILE A 112 -5.73 -9.27 19.10
CA ILE A 112 -5.13 -8.45 18.05
C ILE A 112 -3.71 -8.95 17.75
N SER A 113 -2.87 -9.22 18.75
CA SER A 113 -1.53 -9.75 18.51
C SER A 113 -1.52 -11.11 17.81
N ALA A 114 -2.51 -11.96 18.05
CA ALA A 114 -2.67 -13.24 17.37
C ALA A 114 -3.15 -13.12 15.91
N SER A 115 -3.73 -11.99 15.50
CA SER A 115 -4.27 -11.77 14.15
C SER A 115 -3.37 -10.93 13.25
N LEU A 116 -2.30 -10.34 13.80
CA LEU A 116 -1.39 -9.48 13.07
C LEU A 116 -0.34 -10.28 12.26
N SER A 117 -0.33 -10.06 10.95
CA SER A 117 0.86 -10.22 10.11
C SER A 117 1.47 -8.85 9.83
N SER A 118 2.80 -8.74 9.83
CA SER A 118 3.45 -7.57 9.24
C SER A 118 3.16 -7.59 7.75
N ASP A 119 2.42 -6.59 7.27
CA ASP A 119 2.07 -6.48 5.86
C ASP A 119 2.76 -5.26 5.25
N CYS A 120 2.95 -5.32 3.94
CA CYS A 120 3.42 -4.18 3.15
C CYS A 120 2.27 -3.19 2.93
N PHE A 121 2.59 -1.91 2.81
CA PHE A 121 1.60 -0.95 2.30
C PHE A 121 1.11 -1.39 0.92
N THR A 122 -0.20 -1.32 0.68
CA THR A 122 -0.82 -1.84 -0.55
C THR A 122 -1.29 -0.74 -1.48
N LEU A 123 -1.36 -1.05 -2.77
CA LEU A 123 -1.82 -0.19 -3.85
C LEU A 123 -3.07 -0.79 -4.50
N ILE A 124 -4.12 0.01 -4.69
CA ILE A 124 -5.35 -0.41 -5.38
C ILE A 124 -5.16 -0.39 -6.90
N THR A 125 -4.61 0.69 -7.45
CA THR A 125 -4.32 0.80 -8.88
C THR A 125 -2.86 1.20 -9.06
N PRO A 126 -1.96 0.22 -9.19
CA PRO A 126 -0.56 0.47 -9.52
C PRO A 126 -0.42 1.04 -10.94
N PHE A 127 0.72 1.68 -11.24
CA PHE A 127 1.07 1.96 -12.63
C PHE A 127 1.41 0.67 -13.38
N ASP A 128 1.33 0.70 -14.71
CA ASP A 128 1.72 -0.42 -15.55
C ASP A 128 3.13 -0.89 -15.14
N SER A 129 3.31 -2.20 -14.90
CA SER A 129 4.51 -2.88 -14.36
C SER A 129 4.76 -2.84 -12.84
N GLN A 130 3.97 -2.11 -12.04
CA GLN A 130 4.13 -2.08 -10.58
C GLN A 130 3.30 -3.16 -9.87
N SER A 131 3.82 -3.65 -8.74
CA SER A 131 3.08 -4.57 -7.87
C SER A 131 2.05 -3.82 -7.02
N HIS A 132 1.04 -4.54 -6.53
CA HIS A 132 0.05 -4.00 -5.59
C HIS A 132 0.59 -3.77 -4.16
N HIS A 133 1.91 -3.71 -3.98
CA HIS A 133 2.56 -3.46 -2.69
C HIS A 133 3.76 -2.53 -2.84
N LEU A 134 4.02 -1.73 -1.80
CA LEU A 134 5.23 -0.93 -1.65
C LEU A 134 6.29 -1.70 -0.86
N SER A 135 7.56 -1.31 -0.98
CA SER A 135 8.67 -1.97 -0.28
C SER A 135 8.64 -1.82 1.26
N LEU A 136 7.93 -0.82 1.78
CA LEU A 136 7.85 -0.57 3.22
C LEU A 136 6.76 -1.44 3.86
N SER A 137 7.12 -2.15 4.93
CA SER A 137 6.17 -2.86 5.79
C SER A 137 5.67 -1.99 6.94
N HIS A 138 4.54 -2.37 7.55
CA HIS A 138 4.03 -1.71 8.75
C HIS A 138 3.71 -2.72 9.86
N SER A 139 3.82 -2.27 11.10
CA SER A 139 3.47 -3.06 12.29
C SER A 139 2.57 -2.26 13.24
N LEU A 140 1.60 -2.95 13.84
CA LEU A 140 0.69 -2.37 14.83
C LEU A 140 1.27 -2.55 16.23
N HIS A 141 1.52 -1.45 16.92
CA HIS A 141 1.81 -1.41 18.35
C HIS A 141 0.56 -0.96 19.09
N LEU A 142 -0.12 -1.91 19.72
CA LEU A 142 -1.37 -1.66 20.42
C LEU A 142 -1.12 -1.43 21.91
N ASP A 143 -1.68 -0.35 22.44
CA ASP A 143 -1.84 -0.14 23.88
C ASP A 143 -3.34 -0.04 24.21
N ALA A 144 -3.85 -0.96 25.02
CA ALA A 144 -5.25 -0.98 25.41
C ALA A 144 -5.37 -0.59 26.88
N SER A 145 -6.27 0.33 27.20
CA SER A 145 -6.53 0.78 28.56
C SER A 145 -8.02 1.03 28.82
N LEU A 146 -8.39 1.01 30.10
CA LEU A 146 -9.73 1.41 30.53
C LEU A 146 -9.86 2.94 30.50
N GLY A 147 -10.99 3.42 30.00
CA GLY A 147 -11.34 4.84 30.04
C GLY A 147 -11.66 5.31 31.47
N SER A 148 -11.52 6.61 31.71
CA SER A 148 -11.77 7.17 33.04
C SER A 148 -13.27 7.02 33.45
N PRO A 149 -13.56 6.71 34.72
CA PRO A 149 -14.95 6.63 35.20
C PRO A 149 -15.71 7.96 35.05
N SER A 150 -15.01 9.09 35.14
CA SER A 150 -15.56 10.44 34.94
C SER A 150 -15.97 10.69 33.49
N LEU A 151 -15.21 10.19 32.51
CA LEU A 151 -15.60 10.25 31.10
C LEU A 151 -16.87 9.43 30.86
N SER A 152 -16.91 8.19 31.37
CA SER A 152 -18.07 7.30 31.26
C SER A 152 -19.34 7.93 31.86
N SER A 153 -19.26 8.53 33.06
CA SER A 153 -20.40 9.18 33.70
C SER A 153 -20.87 10.43 32.95
N SER A 154 -19.93 11.23 32.43
CA SER A 154 -20.22 12.44 31.64
C SER A 154 -20.92 12.10 30.32
N LEU A 155 -20.38 11.13 29.57
CA LEU A 155 -20.99 10.63 28.34
C LEU A 155 -22.39 10.06 28.60
N SER A 156 -22.55 9.30 29.69
CA SER A 156 -23.84 8.71 30.05
C SER A 156 -24.89 9.75 30.42
N SER A 157 -24.48 10.83 31.08
CA SER A 157 -25.35 11.97 31.40
C SER A 157 -25.75 12.75 30.14
N ALA A 158 -24.78 13.09 29.28
CA ALA A 158 -25.00 13.83 28.04
C ALA A 158 -25.95 13.08 27.09
N LEU A 159 -25.70 11.78 26.88
CA LEU A 159 -26.55 10.93 26.05
C LEU A 159 -27.97 10.81 26.63
N ARG A 160 -28.10 10.63 27.95
CA ARG A 160 -29.42 10.59 28.60
C ARG A 160 -30.19 11.90 28.42
N GLY A 161 -29.51 13.04 28.55
CA GLY A 161 -30.08 14.35 28.28
C GLY A 161 -30.63 14.46 26.85
N ALA A 162 -29.83 14.06 25.87
CA ALA A 162 -30.22 14.07 24.45
C ALA A 162 -31.38 13.13 24.13
N LEU A 163 -31.42 11.91 24.71
CA LEU A 163 -32.51 10.96 24.48
C LEU A 163 -33.83 11.38 25.13
N ASN A 164 -33.76 12.10 26.25
CA ASN A 164 -34.93 12.65 26.92
C ASN A 164 -35.50 13.87 26.20
N SER A 165 -34.66 14.70 25.58
CA SER A 165 -35.10 15.86 24.80
C SER A 165 -35.61 15.49 23.41
N THR A 166 -35.18 14.37 22.85
CA THR A 166 -35.56 13.94 21.50
C THR A 166 -36.85 13.12 21.53
N ALA A 167 -37.87 13.59 20.80
CA ALA A 167 -39.10 12.85 20.60
C ALA A 167 -38.85 11.57 19.80
N SER A 168 -39.52 10.47 20.15
CA SER A 168 -39.41 9.23 19.38
C SER A 168 -40.13 9.38 18.05
N SER A 169 -39.46 9.06 16.94
CA SER A 169 -40.09 9.05 15.63
C SER A 169 -40.98 7.81 15.47
N LEU A 170 -42.19 7.98 14.94
CA LEU A 170 -43.05 6.85 14.54
C LEU A 170 -42.50 6.10 13.32
N ARG A 171 -41.58 6.71 12.56
CA ARG A 171 -41.11 6.21 11.27
C ARG A 171 -39.78 5.47 11.34
N SER A 172 -39.00 5.70 12.38
CA SER A 172 -37.68 5.08 12.57
C SER A 172 -37.67 4.35 13.91
N PRO A 173 -37.20 3.09 13.96
CA PRO A 173 -37.01 2.41 15.23
C PRO A 173 -35.90 3.06 16.07
N LEU A 174 -34.96 3.79 15.45
CA LEU A 174 -33.85 4.45 16.12
C LEU A 174 -34.13 5.93 16.34
N THR A 175 -33.80 6.41 17.54
CA THR A 175 -33.78 7.84 17.88
C THR A 175 -32.48 8.48 17.37
N ALA A 176 -32.56 9.55 16.59
CA ALA A 176 -31.39 10.24 16.06
C ALA A 176 -30.79 11.18 17.12
N VAL A 177 -29.53 10.98 17.47
CA VAL A 177 -28.76 11.84 18.39
C VAL A 177 -27.66 12.54 17.59
N HIS A 178 -27.44 13.83 17.79
CA HIS A 178 -26.35 14.53 17.08
C HIS A 178 -24.99 14.04 17.60
N TYR A 179 -24.06 13.73 16.69
CA TYR A 179 -22.74 13.16 17.05
C TYR A 179 -21.93 14.03 18.01
N SER A 180 -22.07 15.37 17.93
CA SER A 180 -21.31 16.32 18.77
C SER A 180 -21.52 16.12 20.26
N VAL A 181 -22.69 15.58 20.68
CA VAL A 181 -22.99 15.27 22.09
C VAL A 181 -21.93 14.36 22.72
N ILE A 182 -21.38 13.45 21.93
CA ILE A 182 -20.31 12.53 22.34
C ILE A 182 -18.95 13.07 21.92
N ASP A 183 -18.85 13.58 20.68
CA ASP A 183 -17.58 14.01 20.11
C ASP A 183 -16.91 15.12 20.93
N ASP A 184 -17.67 16.12 21.42
CA ASP A 184 -17.11 17.22 22.20
C ASP A 184 -16.43 16.72 23.50
N LEU A 185 -16.99 15.69 24.13
CA LEU A 185 -16.46 15.08 25.35
C LEU A 185 -15.24 14.20 25.07
N ILE A 186 -15.28 13.41 23.99
CA ILE A 186 -14.14 12.58 23.57
C ILE A 186 -12.98 13.45 23.10
N ALA A 187 -13.24 14.51 22.35
CA ALA A 187 -12.24 15.48 21.93
C ALA A 187 -11.55 16.11 23.14
N ALA A 188 -12.31 16.52 24.16
CA ALA A 188 -11.75 17.09 25.39
C ALA A 188 -10.89 16.10 26.19
N ASP A 189 -11.24 14.80 26.17
CA ASP A 189 -10.44 13.74 26.77
C ASP A 189 -9.14 13.50 25.97
N TYR A 190 -9.26 13.37 24.65
CA TYR A 190 -8.12 13.22 23.73
C TYR A 190 -7.10 14.36 23.89
N GLN A 191 -7.54 15.62 24.04
CA GLN A 191 -6.61 16.74 24.24
C GLN A 191 -5.79 16.63 25.53
N LYS A 192 -6.30 15.96 26.58
CA LYS A 192 -5.54 15.71 27.81
C LYS A 192 -4.50 14.63 27.62
N GLU A 193 -4.78 13.65 26.77
CA GLU A 193 -3.93 12.48 26.55
C GLU A 193 -2.94 12.63 25.38
N LYS A 194 -3.11 13.65 24.52
CA LYS A 194 -2.32 13.92 23.30
C LYS A 194 -0.79 13.84 23.47
N ALA A 195 -0.28 13.92 24.70
CA ALA A 195 1.13 13.71 25.02
C ALA A 195 1.67 12.32 24.58
N LEU A 196 0.81 11.30 24.48
CA LEU A 196 1.21 9.99 23.96
C LEU A 196 0.99 10.00 22.43
N HIS A 197 2.08 10.03 21.66
CA HIS A 197 2.02 9.97 20.20
C HIS A 197 1.25 8.72 19.72
N GLY A 198 0.34 8.87 18.75
CA GLY A 198 -0.43 7.76 18.18
C GLY A 198 -1.86 8.14 17.76
N VAL A 199 -2.61 7.12 17.37
CA VAL A 199 -4.05 7.22 17.06
C VAL A 199 -4.87 6.60 18.18
N TYR A 200 -5.95 7.26 18.59
CA TYR A 200 -6.82 6.81 19.67
C TYR A 200 -8.12 6.20 19.13
N ILE A 201 -8.51 5.04 19.65
CA ILE A 201 -9.79 4.40 19.31
C ILE A 201 -10.57 4.21 20.61
N TYR A 202 -11.67 4.93 20.75
CA TYR A 202 -12.58 4.83 21.88
C TYR A 202 -13.68 3.82 21.56
N LEU A 203 -13.71 2.70 22.29
CA LEU A 203 -14.80 1.73 22.25
C LEU A 203 -15.75 2.02 23.41
N ILE A 204 -16.93 2.52 23.10
CA ILE A 204 -17.88 3.05 24.08
C ILE A 204 -19.02 2.06 24.27
N HIS A 205 -19.30 1.70 25.53
CA HIS A 205 -20.52 0.98 25.89
C HIS A 205 -21.02 1.43 27.27
N LEU A 206 -22.04 2.29 27.27
CA LEU A 206 -22.49 2.97 28.49
C LEU A 206 -23.67 2.26 29.19
N GLY A 207 -23.92 1.00 28.85
CA GLY A 207 -25.01 0.19 29.38
C GLY A 207 -26.37 0.45 28.68
N PRO A 208 -27.42 -0.29 29.10
CA PRO A 208 -28.73 -0.25 28.45
C PRO A 208 -29.38 1.13 28.53
N ARG A 209 -30.06 1.53 27.44
CA ARG A 209 -30.76 2.82 27.31
C ARG A 209 -32.26 2.66 27.21
N SER A 210 -33.00 3.71 27.56
CA SER A 210 -34.46 3.74 27.52
C SER A 210 -35.04 3.68 26.11
N LYS A 211 -34.29 4.17 25.12
CA LYS A 211 -34.64 4.16 23.70
C LYS A 211 -33.43 3.69 22.89
N PRO A 212 -33.61 2.87 21.85
CA PRO A 212 -32.56 2.59 20.88
C PRO A 212 -32.24 3.87 20.10
N TYR A 213 -30.96 4.06 19.78
CA TYR A 213 -30.45 5.31 19.24
C TYR A 213 -29.30 5.09 18.27
N ALA A 214 -29.07 6.07 17.41
CA ALA A 214 -27.89 6.16 16.54
C ALA A 214 -27.58 7.62 16.22
N TYR A 215 -26.38 7.89 15.71
CA TYR A 215 -25.86 9.23 15.52
C TYR A 215 -26.20 9.79 14.15
N THR A 216 -26.64 11.04 14.10
CA THR A 216 -26.75 11.82 12.87
C THR A 216 -25.57 12.77 12.74
N TYR A 217 -25.12 12.97 11.51
CA TYR A 217 -23.96 13.80 11.13
C TYR A 217 -24.36 15.08 10.37
N SER A 218 -25.65 15.37 10.32
CA SER A 218 -26.20 16.54 9.63
C SER A 218 -25.87 17.83 10.38
N SER A 219 -25.44 18.86 9.65
CA SER A 219 -25.10 20.19 10.17
C SER A 219 -26.28 20.97 10.78
N SER A 220 -27.52 20.54 10.54
CA SER A 220 -28.71 21.11 11.18
C SER A 220 -28.84 20.63 12.63
N ALA A 221 -28.53 21.51 13.59
CA ALA A 221 -28.69 21.25 15.03
C ALA A 221 -30.14 20.96 15.45
N THR A 222 -31.11 21.44 14.67
CA THR A 222 -32.45 20.87 14.65
C THR A 222 -32.36 19.60 13.81
N GLY A 223 -32.45 18.43 14.44
CA GLY A 223 -32.41 17.14 13.75
C GLY A 223 -33.49 17.07 12.68
N SER A 224 -33.19 17.61 11.49
CA SER A 224 -34.04 17.63 10.31
C SER A 224 -34.27 16.18 9.98
N GLU A 225 -35.40 15.66 10.48
CA GLU A 225 -35.76 14.26 10.38
C GLU A 225 -35.64 13.82 8.93
N SER A 226 -35.18 12.59 8.72
CA SER A 226 -35.35 11.90 7.44
C SER A 226 -36.82 12.03 7.04
N SER A 227 -37.08 12.81 6.00
CA SER A 227 -38.43 13.01 5.49
C SER A 227 -38.78 11.86 4.53
N PRO A 228 -40.05 11.72 4.11
CA PRO A 228 -40.40 10.79 3.04
C PRO A 228 -39.67 11.10 1.72
N ALA A 229 -39.16 12.33 1.56
CA ALA A 229 -38.47 12.80 0.36
C ALA A 229 -36.94 12.66 0.43
N PHE A 230 -36.34 12.43 1.62
CA PHE A 230 -34.90 12.20 1.75
C PHE A 230 -34.55 11.38 3.00
N THR A 231 -33.68 10.38 2.84
CA THR A 231 -33.19 9.53 3.94
C THR A 231 -31.80 10.00 4.35
N LYS A 232 -31.62 10.41 5.61
CA LYS A 232 -30.29 10.59 6.20
C LYS A 232 -29.86 9.32 6.92
N CYS A 233 -28.63 8.89 6.66
CA CYS A 233 -28.06 7.74 7.33
C CYS A 233 -27.61 8.11 8.74
N LEU A 234 -28.00 7.29 9.70
CA LEU A 234 -27.52 7.31 11.07
C LEU A 234 -26.40 6.31 11.23
N GLY A 235 -25.46 6.54 12.14
CA GLY A 235 -24.41 5.57 12.45
C GLY A 235 -23.95 5.50 13.88
N THR A 236 -22.90 4.72 14.08
CA THR A 236 -22.38 4.34 15.41
C THR A 236 -20.92 4.73 15.60
N VAL A 237 -20.32 5.35 14.56
CA VAL A 237 -18.90 5.67 14.51
C VAL A 237 -18.67 7.14 14.18
N TRP A 238 -17.52 7.67 14.56
CA TRP A 238 -17.07 9.00 14.15
C TRP A 238 -15.55 9.05 14.06
N THR A 239 -15.06 9.73 13.04
CA THR A 239 -13.65 10.04 12.80
C THR A 239 -13.42 11.51 13.14
N GLY A 240 -12.63 11.79 14.17
CA GLY A 240 -12.38 13.16 14.62
C GLY A 240 -11.52 13.97 13.65
N LYS A 241 -11.45 15.29 13.88
CA LYS A 241 -10.43 16.14 13.26
C LYS A 241 -9.02 15.83 13.77
N GLY A 242 -8.89 15.55 15.07
CA GLY A 242 -7.68 15.01 15.69
C GLY A 242 -7.56 13.50 15.45
N ARG A 243 -6.40 12.92 15.81
CA ARG A 243 -6.11 11.48 15.63
C ARG A 243 -6.85 10.59 16.63
N TYR A 244 -8.17 10.71 16.67
CA TYR A 244 -9.04 9.86 17.46
C TYR A 244 -10.28 9.43 16.67
N ILE A 245 -10.78 8.26 17.02
CA ILE A 245 -11.99 7.63 16.47
C ILE A 245 -12.81 7.18 17.67
N TRP A 246 -14.13 7.28 17.60
CA TRP A 246 -14.99 6.60 18.57
C TRP A 246 -16.02 5.71 17.89
N VAL A 247 -16.31 4.60 18.56
CA VAL A 247 -17.29 3.59 18.17
C VAL A 247 -18.19 3.35 19.37
N ASP A 248 -19.48 3.69 19.25
CA ASP A 248 -20.47 3.40 20.28
C ASP A 248 -21.14 2.05 20.00
N LEU A 249 -20.73 1.05 20.77
CA LEU A 249 -21.21 -0.32 20.68
C LEU A 249 -22.61 -0.48 21.29
N GLY A 250 -23.14 0.54 21.98
CA GLY A 250 -24.51 0.60 22.47
C GLY A 250 -25.49 1.26 21.49
N ALA A 251 -25.00 1.91 20.43
CA ALA A 251 -25.80 2.53 19.40
C ALA A 251 -26.15 1.53 18.28
N GLY A 252 -27.35 1.64 17.70
CA GLY A 252 -27.86 0.78 16.63
C GLY A 252 -28.90 -0.25 17.10
N PRO A 253 -29.07 -1.39 16.38
CA PRO A 253 -28.27 -1.81 15.23
C PRO A 253 -28.57 -0.96 13.99
N VAL A 254 -27.51 -0.58 13.28
CA VAL A 254 -27.56 0.11 11.99
C VAL A 254 -27.25 -0.87 10.86
N ASP A 255 -27.68 -0.54 9.65
CA ASP A 255 -27.41 -1.29 8.43
C ASP A 255 -27.07 -0.32 7.30
N TYR A 256 -26.11 -0.72 6.47
CA TYR A 256 -25.64 0.02 5.30
C TYR A 256 -25.32 -0.96 4.19
N GLY A 257 -25.53 -0.55 2.95
CA GLY A 257 -24.96 -1.27 1.81
C GLY A 257 -25.89 -1.28 0.62
N PRO A 258 -25.58 -2.11 -0.37
CA PRO A 258 -26.45 -2.30 -1.54
C PRO A 258 -27.84 -2.78 -1.11
N ALA A 259 -28.88 -2.19 -1.68
CA ALA A 259 -30.27 -2.48 -1.34
C ALA A 259 -30.78 -3.80 -1.95
N LEU A 260 -30.20 -4.23 -3.07
CA LEU A 260 -30.60 -5.44 -3.80
C LEU A 260 -29.52 -6.51 -3.76
N SER A 261 -28.33 -6.20 -4.27
CA SER A 261 -27.21 -7.13 -4.38
C SER A 261 -25.89 -6.37 -4.47
N GLY A 262 -24.84 -6.90 -3.85
CA GLY A 262 -23.49 -6.37 -3.93
C GLY A 262 -22.71 -6.64 -2.64
N ASP A 263 -21.41 -6.37 -2.70
CA ASP A 263 -20.50 -6.59 -1.59
C ASP A 263 -20.53 -5.45 -0.57
N GLY A 264 -19.96 -5.71 0.60
CA GLY A 264 -19.79 -4.71 1.67
C GLY A 264 -21.05 -4.40 2.47
N LEU A 265 -22.14 -5.17 2.29
CA LEU A 265 -23.35 -5.02 3.09
C LEU A 265 -23.02 -5.20 4.58
N LEU A 266 -23.37 -4.18 5.36
CA LEU A 266 -23.47 -4.19 6.80
C LEU A 266 -24.88 -4.67 7.20
N PRO A 267 -25.07 -5.96 7.54
CA PRO A 267 -26.41 -6.48 7.82
C PRO A 267 -26.95 -5.97 9.16
N LYS A 268 -28.28 -5.88 9.28
CA LYS A 268 -28.93 -5.70 10.58
C LYS A 268 -28.66 -6.92 11.47
N GLY A 269 -28.22 -6.65 12.71
CA GLY A 269 -28.19 -7.64 13.78
C GLY A 269 -26.81 -8.14 14.18
N GLU A 270 -26.77 -9.24 14.95
CA GLU A 270 -25.59 -9.67 15.70
C GLU A 270 -24.45 -10.26 14.85
N PHE A 271 -24.62 -10.36 13.54
CA PHE A 271 -23.63 -10.92 12.62
C PHE A 271 -22.52 -9.93 12.28
N HIS A 272 -22.73 -8.63 12.54
CA HIS A 272 -21.70 -7.63 12.36
C HIS A 272 -21.02 -7.26 13.68
N HIS A 273 -19.69 -7.12 13.68
CA HIS A 273 -18.91 -6.88 14.90
C HIS A 273 -19.26 -5.55 15.60
N LEU A 274 -19.73 -4.53 14.86
CA LEU A 274 -20.23 -3.28 15.45
C LEU A 274 -21.50 -3.47 16.32
N ALA A 275 -22.26 -4.53 16.07
CA ALA A 275 -23.48 -4.87 16.82
C ALA A 275 -23.26 -6.04 17.80
N ALA A 276 -22.00 -6.44 18.05
CA ALA A 276 -21.66 -7.59 18.89
C ALA A 276 -22.26 -7.51 20.31
N LEU A 277 -22.50 -6.29 20.83
CA LEU A 277 -23.06 -6.04 22.17
C LEU A 277 -24.57 -5.79 22.20
N LEU A 278 -25.24 -5.72 21.04
CA LEU A 278 -26.68 -5.44 20.94
C LEU A 278 -27.55 -6.72 20.92
N GLY A 279 -26.89 -7.88 20.98
CA GLY A 279 -27.48 -9.20 20.84
C GLY A 279 -27.57 -10.01 22.13
N ARG A 280 -27.71 -11.32 21.96
CA ARG A 280 -27.68 -12.29 23.07
C ARG A 280 -26.37 -12.18 23.86
N PRO A 281 -26.39 -12.41 25.18
CA PRO A 281 -25.16 -12.45 25.97
C PRO A 281 -24.17 -13.47 25.39
N ARG A 282 -23.02 -12.98 24.95
CA ARG A 282 -21.91 -13.79 24.44
C ARG A 282 -20.85 -13.98 25.53
N SER A 283 -19.98 -14.98 25.33
CA SER A 283 -18.80 -15.11 26.18
C SER A 283 -17.92 -13.87 26.05
N GLN A 284 -17.22 -13.50 27.12
CA GLN A 284 -16.29 -12.37 27.07
C GLN A 284 -15.25 -12.55 25.96
N LYS A 285 -14.74 -13.77 25.75
CA LYS A 285 -13.77 -14.06 24.68
C LYS A 285 -14.32 -13.77 23.28
N THR A 286 -15.55 -14.18 23.00
CA THR A 286 -16.19 -13.94 21.70
C THR A 286 -16.35 -12.45 21.43
N VAL A 287 -16.84 -11.70 22.41
CA VAL A 287 -17.00 -10.24 22.29
C VAL A 287 -15.66 -9.56 22.01
N HIS A 288 -14.60 -9.91 22.75
CA HIS A 288 -13.29 -9.29 22.54
C HIS A 288 -12.64 -9.68 21.21
N ALA A 289 -12.95 -10.86 20.66
CA ALA A 289 -12.56 -11.23 19.30
C ALA A 289 -13.28 -10.36 18.25
N ASP A 290 -14.58 -10.13 18.42
CA ASP A 290 -15.36 -9.22 17.55
C ASP A 290 -14.78 -7.78 17.63
N LEU A 291 -14.49 -7.29 18.85
CA LEU A 291 -13.88 -5.97 19.05
C LEU A 291 -12.46 -5.88 18.47
N ALA A 292 -11.67 -6.95 18.58
CA ALA A 292 -10.35 -7.03 17.95
C ALA A 292 -10.46 -6.86 16.43
N SER A 293 -11.46 -7.48 15.81
CA SER A 293 -11.72 -7.31 14.37
C SER A 293 -12.14 -5.89 14.01
N VAL A 294 -12.95 -5.21 14.83
CA VAL A 294 -13.30 -3.79 14.62
C VAL A 294 -12.04 -2.91 14.68
N VAL A 295 -11.20 -3.11 15.70
CA VAL A 295 -9.95 -2.35 15.86
C VAL A 295 -8.99 -2.63 14.71
N TYR A 296 -8.87 -3.89 14.27
CA TYR A 296 -8.02 -4.25 13.14
C TYR A 296 -8.52 -3.67 11.82
N SER A 297 -9.84 -3.69 11.57
CA SER A 297 -10.46 -3.02 10.41
C SER A 297 -10.22 -1.50 10.45
N ALA A 298 -10.38 -0.86 11.61
CA ALA A 298 -10.07 0.55 11.79
C ALA A 298 -8.60 0.85 11.50
N TYR A 299 -7.68 0.00 11.98
CA TYR A 299 -6.26 0.13 11.68
C TYR A 299 -6.01 0.07 10.16
N GLN A 300 -6.53 -0.95 9.49
CA GLN A 300 -6.33 -1.15 8.06
C GLN A 300 -6.94 -0.06 7.18
N VAL A 301 -8.13 0.44 7.51
CA VAL A 301 -8.86 1.38 6.65
C VAL A 301 -8.61 2.85 7.01
N LEU A 302 -8.39 3.15 8.29
CA LEU A 302 -8.32 4.54 8.78
C LEU A 302 -6.90 4.97 9.18
N VAL A 303 -6.06 4.04 9.62
CA VAL A 303 -4.70 4.36 10.08
C VAL A 303 -3.68 4.08 8.98
N VAL A 304 -3.75 2.91 8.34
CA VAL A 304 -2.89 2.50 7.21
C VAL A 304 -3.68 2.14 5.94
N PRO A 305 -4.59 3.00 5.45
CA PRO A 305 -5.30 2.71 4.21
C PRO A 305 -4.37 2.42 3.05
N SER A 306 -4.80 1.50 2.17
CA SER A 306 -4.21 1.30 0.85
C SER A 306 -4.12 2.62 0.09
N LEU A 307 -3.09 2.76 -0.74
CA LEU A 307 -2.95 3.88 -1.66
C LEU A 307 -3.86 3.63 -2.87
N ARG A 308 -4.67 4.63 -3.25
CA ARG A 308 -5.52 4.55 -4.44
C ARG A 308 -4.69 4.44 -5.71
N ILE A 309 -3.68 5.30 -5.81
CA ILE A 309 -2.66 5.40 -6.85
C ILE A 309 -1.35 5.88 -6.20
N PRO A 310 -0.18 5.58 -6.78
CA PRO A 310 1.08 6.20 -6.36
C PRO A 310 1.06 7.71 -6.67
N VAL A 311 1.61 8.52 -5.78
CA VAL A 311 1.65 9.99 -5.93
C VAL A 311 3.05 10.52 -5.67
N PRO A 312 3.76 11.01 -6.70
CA PRO A 312 5.07 11.63 -6.52
C PRO A 312 4.95 12.97 -5.78
N PHE A 313 6.05 13.39 -5.15
CA PHE A 313 6.17 14.71 -4.54
C PHE A 313 6.35 15.77 -5.62
N GLU A 314 5.54 16.83 -5.55
CA GLU A 314 5.56 17.96 -6.48
C GLU A 314 5.33 19.25 -5.68
N ASN A 315 6.10 20.30 -5.96
CA ASN A 315 6.07 21.56 -5.20
C ASN A 315 4.82 22.40 -5.47
N SER A 316 4.32 22.39 -6.70
CA SER A 316 3.09 23.09 -7.06
C SER A 316 2.00 22.07 -7.39
N LEU A 317 0.87 22.19 -6.69
CA LEU A 317 -0.33 21.41 -6.93
C LEU A 317 -1.41 22.37 -7.44
N VAL A 318 -1.91 22.14 -8.65
CA VAL A 318 -2.91 22.99 -9.29
C VAL A 318 -4.14 22.15 -9.62
N VAL A 319 -5.29 22.49 -9.05
CA VAL A 319 -6.58 21.89 -9.43
C VAL A 319 -7.27 22.82 -10.43
N GLN A 320 -7.51 22.34 -11.64
CA GLN A 320 -8.15 23.11 -12.71
C GLN A 320 -9.58 22.64 -12.91
N PHE A 321 -10.56 23.42 -12.46
CA PHE A 321 -11.97 23.15 -12.73
C PHE A 321 -12.31 23.56 -14.16
N ILE A 322 -12.77 22.62 -14.97
CA ILE A 322 -13.27 22.85 -16.32
C ILE A 322 -14.78 22.61 -16.28
N HIS A 323 -15.54 23.70 -16.10
CA HIS A 323 -16.98 23.64 -15.97
C HIS A 323 -17.66 23.74 -17.34
N VAL A 324 -18.23 22.64 -17.81
CA VAL A 324 -19.00 22.58 -19.04
C VAL A 324 -20.47 22.79 -18.70
N TYR A 325 -21.05 23.92 -19.10
CA TYR A 325 -22.39 24.33 -18.69
C TYR A 325 -23.31 24.67 -19.88
N GLU A 326 -24.59 24.34 -19.78
CA GLU A 326 -25.57 24.55 -20.86
C GLU A 326 -26.49 25.78 -20.64
N GLY A 327 -26.59 26.27 -19.40
CA GLY A 327 -27.44 27.40 -18.98
C GLY A 327 -26.79 28.79 -19.10
N GLY A 328 -27.53 29.84 -18.73
CA GLY A 328 -27.03 31.22 -18.73
C GLY A 328 -25.91 31.43 -17.70
N SER A 329 -24.81 32.03 -18.14
CA SER A 329 -23.70 32.46 -17.29
C SER A 329 -24.17 33.47 -16.24
N ASP A 330 -23.74 33.29 -14.99
CA ASP A 330 -23.77 34.30 -13.93
C ASP A 330 -25.12 34.68 -13.31
N ASP A 331 -25.93 33.71 -12.89
CA ASP A 331 -26.87 33.97 -11.78
C ASP A 331 -26.17 33.63 -10.44
N GLU A 332 -25.50 34.62 -9.86
CA GLU A 332 -25.14 34.68 -8.43
C GLU A 332 -26.35 34.46 -7.49
N GLY A 333 -27.57 34.33 -8.04
CA GLY A 333 -28.82 34.06 -7.33
C GLY A 333 -29.48 32.70 -7.61
N SER A 334 -28.92 31.82 -8.46
CA SER A 334 -29.51 30.48 -8.59
C SER A 334 -29.18 29.67 -7.32
N LYS A 335 -30.17 29.53 -6.43
CA LYS A 335 -30.07 28.79 -5.15
C LYS A 335 -29.69 27.28 -5.30
N PHE A 336 -29.35 26.84 -6.51
CA PHE A 336 -29.04 25.46 -6.90
C PHE A 336 -27.72 25.33 -7.72
N GLY A 337 -26.83 26.33 -7.68
CA GLY A 337 -25.50 26.30 -8.32
C GLY A 337 -24.44 25.51 -7.54
N LEU A 338 -23.36 25.10 -8.22
CA LEU A 338 -22.21 24.41 -7.59
C LEU A 338 -21.39 25.41 -6.77
N ASP A 339 -21.22 25.17 -5.48
CA ASP A 339 -20.39 26.05 -4.64
C ASP A 339 -18.91 25.67 -4.72
N TRP A 340 -18.23 26.19 -5.74
CA TRP A 340 -16.79 26.00 -5.90
C TRP A 340 -15.99 26.49 -4.69
N LYS A 341 -16.43 27.58 -4.04
CA LYS A 341 -15.71 28.15 -2.88
C LYS A 341 -15.77 27.19 -1.70
N LYS A 342 -16.88 26.45 -1.52
CA LYS A 342 -16.99 25.40 -0.50
C LYS A 342 -16.01 24.26 -0.74
N ILE A 343 -15.83 23.83 -1.99
CA ILE A 343 -14.84 22.81 -2.35
C ILE A 343 -13.42 23.33 -2.07
N GLU A 344 -13.09 24.52 -2.54
CA GLU A 344 -11.77 25.14 -2.34
C GLU A 344 -11.43 25.31 -0.86
N ARG A 345 -12.34 25.88 -0.06
CA ARG A 345 -12.16 26.07 1.38
C ARG A 345 -11.87 24.76 2.10
N THR A 346 -12.55 23.67 1.72
CA THR A 346 -12.32 22.34 2.31
C THR A 346 -10.87 21.89 2.21
N PHE A 347 -10.14 22.29 1.17
CA PHE A 347 -8.72 21.98 1.01
C PHE A 347 -7.80 23.09 1.50
N LEU A 348 -8.12 24.36 1.20
CA LEU A 348 -7.29 25.51 1.54
C LEU A 348 -7.22 25.73 3.05
N ASP A 349 -8.30 25.51 3.79
CA ASP A 349 -8.31 25.63 5.25
C ASP A 349 -7.32 24.63 5.86
N GLU A 350 -7.37 23.36 5.44
CA GLU A 350 -6.48 22.30 5.93
C GLU A 350 -5.03 22.47 5.43
N ALA A 351 -4.83 23.07 4.25
CA ALA A 351 -3.50 23.43 3.75
C ALA A 351 -2.87 24.57 4.56
N ASN A 352 -3.65 25.60 4.90
CA ASN A 352 -3.21 26.74 5.71
C ASN A 352 -2.88 26.32 7.15
N GLU A 353 -3.60 25.33 7.69
CA GLU A 353 -3.31 24.72 9.00
C GLU A 353 -2.10 23.75 8.97
N LYS A 354 -1.46 23.56 7.81
CA LYS A 354 -0.35 22.59 7.57
C LYS A 354 -0.73 21.15 7.89
N GLU A 355 -1.99 20.80 7.67
CA GLU A 355 -2.52 19.46 7.94
C GLU A 355 -2.71 18.61 6.68
N LEU A 356 -2.72 19.22 5.49
CA LEU A 356 -2.90 18.50 4.21
C LEU A 356 -1.62 18.39 3.36
N LEU A 357 -0.81 19.44 3.31
CA LEU A 357 0.39 19.54 2.46
C LEU A 357 1.65 19.08 3.22
N VAL A 358 2.71 18.74 2.49
CA VAL A 358 4.01 18.36 3.05
C VAL A 358 5.10 19.30 2.55
N GLY A 359 5.93 19.85 3.43
CA GLY A 359 7.07 20.66 3.04
C GLY A 359 6.70 22.00 2.39
N ASP A 360 7.31 22.30 1.26
CA ASP A 360 7.12 23.52 0.44
C ASP A 360 5.99 23.41 -0.58
N GLN A 361 5.13 22.41 -0.46
CA GLN A 361 3.98 22.25 -1.35
C GLN A 361 3.05 23.46 -1.27
N SER A 362 2.63 23.92 -2.45
CA SER A 362 1.62 24.96 -2.63
C SER A 362 0.40 24.38 -3.35
N LEU A 363 -0.79 24.79 -2.93
CA LEU A 363 -2.05 24.37 -3.53
C LEU A 363 -2.77 25.59 -4.10
N SER A 364 -3.15 25.52 -5.37
CA SER A 364 -3.96 26.54 -6.03
C SER A 364 -5.11 25.93 -6.82
N PHE A 365 -6.15 26.73 -7.00
CA PHE A 365 -7.35 26.36 -7.76
C PHE A 365 -7.55 27.36 -8.90
N LYS A 366 -7.73 26.85 -10.12
CA LYS A 366 -8.07 27.64 -11.30
C LYS A 366 -9.44 27.21 -11.81
N LYS A 367 -10.22 28.16 -12.33
CA LYS A 367 -11.58 27.90 -12.84
C LYS A 367 -11.67 28.36 -14.27
N TYR A 368 -12.16 27.46 -15.10
CA TYR A 368 -12.45 27.70 -16.50
C TYR A 368 -13.88 27.25 -16.80
N ALA A 369 -14.48 27.86 -17.81
CA ALA A 369 -15.86 27.60 -18.15
C ALA A 369 -16.01 27.45 -19.66
N ILE A 370 -16.69 26.40 -20.09
CA ILE A 370 -16.99 26.11 -21.48
C ILE A 370 -18.51 26.07 -21.64
N LYS A 371 -19.04 26.85 -22.58
CA LYS A 371 -20.45 26.74 -22.95
C LYS A 371 -20.66 25.45 -23.73
N TYR A 372 -21.52 24.57 -23.24
CA TYR A 372 -21.81 23.27 -23.86
C TYR A 372 -22.29 23.43 -25.31
N LYS A 373 -23.12 24.46 -25.58
CA LYS A 373 -23.64 24.78 -26.91
C LYS A 373 -22.57 25.17 -27.93
N ASP A 374 -21.47 25.75 -27.46
CA ASP A 374 -20.36 26.22 -28.30
C ASP A 374 -19.25 25.16 -28.43
N CYS A 375 -19.40 24.01 -27.76
CA CYS A 375 -18.39 22.96 -27.67
C CYS A 375 -18.87 21.66 -28.34
N ALA A 376 -18.65 21.55 -29.66
CA ALA A 376 -18.97 20.34 -30.42
C ALA A 376 -18.30 19.09 -29.82
N LEU A 377 -17.05 19.23 -29.34
CA LEU A 377 -16.31 18.16 -28.68
C LEU A 377 -16.97 17.68 -27.38
N CYS A 378 -17.51 18.61 -26.57
CA CYS A 378 -18.25 18.28 -25.35
C CYS A 378 -19.50 17.46 -25.66
N SER A 379 -20.24 17.85 -26.70
CA SER A 379 -21.43 17.13 -27.15
C SER A 379 -21.09 15.72 -27.69
N PHE A 380 -19.99 15.61 -28.44
CA PHE A 380 -19.47 14.34 -28.93
C PHE A 380 -19.03 13.44 -27.77
N ALA A 381 -18.28 13.96 -26.80
CA ALA A 381 -17.76 13.21 -25.66
C ALA A 381 -18.89 12.61 -24.81
N ILE A 382 -19.94 13.37 -24.52
CA ILE A 382 -21.11 12.87 -23.78
C ILE A 382 -21.89 11.87 -24.63
N SER A 383 -22.32 12.23 -25.85
CA SER A 383 -23.14 11.34 -26.68
C SER A 383 -22.47 10.01 -27.00
N LYS A 384 -21.15 10.03 -27.23
CA LYS A 384 -20.37 8.82 -27.51
C LYS A 384 -20.19 7.95 -26.27
N SER A 385 -20.21 8.54 -25.08
CA SER A 385 -20.03 7.84 -23.81
C SER A 385 -21.33 7.37 -23.17
N ILE A 386 -22.50 7.80 -23.66
CA ILE A 386 -23.78 7.29 -23.20
C ILE A 386 -23.93 5.81 -23.58
N SER A 387 -24.34 5.02 -22.61
CA SER A 387 -24.68 3.61 -22.72
C SER A 387 -26.01 3.35 -22.00
N SER A 388 -26.74 2.32 -22.42
CA SER A 388 -28.01 1.94 -21.80
C SER A 388 -27.85 0.68 -20.96
N TYR A 389 -28.58 0.59 -19.84
CA TYR A 389 -28.74 -0.62 -19.07
C TYR A 389 -30.23 -0.91 -18.84
N THR A 390 -30.57 -2.18 -18.63
CA THR A 390 -31.95 -2.59 -18.33
C THR A 390 -32.04 -3.05 -16.89
N SER A 391 -32.90 -2.41 -16.12
CA SER A 391 -33.20 -2.76 -14.73
C SER A 391 -34.51 -3.54 -14.67
N ARG A 392 -34.60 -4.48 -13.73
CA ARG A 392 -35.80 -5.31 -13.50
C ARG A 392 -36.50 -4.81 -12.25
N PHE A 393 -37.71 -4.27 -12.40
CA PHE A 393 -38.55 -3.90 -11.26
C PHE A 393 -39.69 -4.90 -11.12
N LEU A 394 -39.87 -5.41 -9.91
CA LEU A 394 -41.01 -6.24 -9.54
C LEU A 394 -42.01 -5.34 -8.79
N PHE A 395 -43.01 -4.85 -9.52
CA PHE A 395 -44.21 -4.26 -8.92
C PHE A 395 -45.21 -5.40 -8.66
N ASP A 396 -46.09 -5.67 -9.63
CA ASP A 396 -46.98 -6.85 -9.66
C ASP A 396 -46.56 -7.88 -10.73
N ASN A 397 -45.89 -7.41 -11.80
CA ASN A 397 -45.26 -8.21 -12.86
C ASN A 397 -43.86 -7.63 -13.14
N TYR A 398 -42.93 -8.47 -13.63
CA TYR A 398 -41.58 -8.02 -13.99
C TYR A 398 -41.65 -6.97 -15.11
N THR A 399 -41.32 -5.72 -14.76
CA THR A 399 -41.21 -4.62 -15.71
C THR A 399 -39.74 -4.33 -15.97
N LEU A 400 -39.37 -4.24 -17.24
CA LEU A 400 -38.03 -3.86 -17.68
C LEU A 400 -38.00 -2.35 -17.92
N ILE A 401 -37.15 -1.63 -17.19
CA ILE A 401 -36.92 -0.20 -17.41
C ILE A 401 -35.52 -0.03 -17.99
N VAL A 402 -35.46 0.53 -19.19
CA VAL A 402 -34.20 0.91 -19.85
C VAL A 402 -33.82 2.30 -19.38
N SER A 403 -32.62 2.42 -18.80
CA SER A 403 -32.06 3.67 -18.30
C SER A 403 -30.72 3.92 -18.94
N GLU A 404 -30.36 5.19 -19.10
CA GLU A 404 -29.08 5.61 -19.67
C GLU A 404 -28.08 5.97 -18.57
N TYR A 405 -26.79 5.77 -18.85
CA TYR A 405 -25.69 6.20 -18.00
C TYR A 405 -24.51 6.61 -18.88
N VAL A 406 -23.55 7.34 -18.31
CA VAL A 406 -22.31 7.71 -19.00
C VAL A 406 -21.20 6.75 -18.56
N ASP A 407 -20.59 6.06 -19.51
CA ASP A 407 -19.41 5.23 -19.27
C ASP A 407 -18.22 6.13 -18.97
N SER A 408 -17.71 6.07 -17.74
CA SER A 408 -16.67 6.98 -17.28
C SER A 408 -15.33 6.71 -17.96
N LYS A 409 -15.01 5.45 -18.30
CA LYS A 409 -13.75 5.06 -18.95
C LYS A 409 -13.71 5.55 -20.39
N LYS A 410 -14.82 5.40 -21.10
CA LYS A 410 -14.94 5.91 -22.47
C LYS A 410 -14.88 7.42 -22.52
N LEU A 411 -15.52 8.10 -21.56
CA LEU A 411 -15.44 9.55 -21.43
C LEU A 411 -14.01 10.00 -21.10
N HIS A 412 -13.34 9.32 -20.16
CA HIS A 412 -11.94 9.55 -19.81
C HIS A 412 -11.03 9.44 -21.03
N GLN A 413 -11.17 8.38 -21.82
CA GLN A 413 -10.38 8.18 -23.04
C GLN A 413 -10.56 9.35 -24.03
N ILE A 414 -11.80 9.75 -24.31
CA ILE A 414 -12.08 10.87 -25.22
C ILE A 414 -11.48 12.18 -24.69
N LEU A 415 -11.62 12.46 -23.40
CA LEU A 415 -11.07 13.66 -22.76
C LEU A 415 -9.54 13.67 -22.78
N SER A 416 -8.91 12.51 -22.57
CA SER A 416 -7.45 12.36 -22.61
C SER A 416 -6.92 12.57 -24.03
N ASP A 417 -7.55 11.94 -25.03
CA ASP A 417 -7.16 12.05 -26.44
C ASP A 417 -7.32 13.48 -27.01
N SER A 418 -8.16 14.30 -26.38
CA SER A 418 -8.48 15.65 -26.84
C SER A 418 -8.17 16.75 -25.82
N ALA A 419 -7.30 16.47 -24.84
CA ALA A 419 -7.01 17.35 -23.72
C ALA A 419 -6.57 18.77 -24.15
N GLU A 420 -5.71 18.88 -25.16
CA GLU A 420 -5.23 20.17 -25.66
C GLU A 420 -6.33 21.01 -26.31
N GLU A 421 -7.28 20.36 -27.00
CA GLU A 421 -8.43 21.05 -27.58
C GLU A 421 -9.36 21.57 -26.49
N PHE A 422 -9.62 20.78 -25.44
CA PHE A 422 -10.40 21.22 -24.29
C PHE A 422 -9.77 22.40 -23.57
N LYS A 423 -8.44 22.40 -23.37
CA LYS A 423 -7.71 23.54 -22.81
C LYS A 423 -7.88 24.79 -23.66
N ARG A 424 -7.74 24.67 -24.98
CA ARG A 424 -7.94 25.78 -25.92
C ARG A 424 -9.36 26.34 -25.85
N LEU A 425 -10.38 25.48 -25.84
CA LEU A 425 -11.80 25.88 -25.75
C LEU A 425 -12.13 26.53 -24.40
N ALA A 426 -11.49 26.09 -23.32
CA ALA A 426 -11.60 26.67 -21.99
C ALA A 426 -10.87 28.02 -21.84
N GLY A 427 -10.09 28.44 -22.83
CA GLY A 427 -9.24 29.63 -22.75
C GLY A 427 -8.09 29.47 -21.76
N VAL A 428 -7.65 28.23 -21.51
CA VAL A 428 -6.47 27.96 -20.70
C VAL A 428 -5.26 28.41 -21.52
N HIS A 429 -4.63 29.50 -21.12
CA HIS A 429 -3.33 29.86 -21.66
C HIS A 429 -2.29 28.89 -21.10
N GLU A 430 -1.29 28.52 -21.92
CA GLU A 430 -0.11 27.79 -21.47
C GLU A 430 0.69 28.68 -20.50
N GLU A 431 0.18 28.86 -19.29
CA GLU A 431 1.04 29.23 -18.17
C GLU A 431 1.95 28.01 -17.94
N GLU A 432 3.26 28.25 -17.81
CA GLU A 432 4.21 27.25 -17.33
C GLU A 432 3.87 26.95 -15.87
N ASP A 433 2.78 26.23 -15.65
CA ASP A 433 2.41 25.67 -14.36
C ASP A 433 3.44 24.57 -14.06
N PHE A 434 4.59 24.99 -13.50
CA PHE A 434 5.61 24.08 -13.01
C PHE A 434 5.02 23.26 -11.85
N GLY A 435 4.58 22.04 -12.11
CA GLY A 435 4.13 21.10 -11.08
C GLY A 435 3.00 20.18 -11.55
N ARG A 436 2.27 19.63 -10.58
CA ARG A 436 1.18 18.69 -10.83
C ARG A 436 -0.14 19.43 -11.07
N VAL A 437 -0.63 19.34 -12.31
CA VAL A 437 -1.94 19.86 -12.70
C VAL A 437 -2.97 18.73 -12.73
N LEU A 438 -4.06 18.89 -11.97
CA LEU A 438 -5.21 17.98 -11.98
C LEU A 438 -6.43 18.65 -12.64
N PRO A 439 -6.78 18.29 -13.89
CA PRO A 439 -8.02 18.73 -14.51
C PRO A 439 -9.24 18.03 -13.88
N VAL A 440 -10.27 18.83 -13.57
CA VAL A 440 -11.55 18.39 -13.01
C VAL A 440 -12.65 18.83 -13.95
N TYR A 441 -13.13 17.91 -14.80
CA TYR A 441 -14.20 18.15 -15.75
C TYR A 441 -15.55 18.00 -15.06
N VAL A 442 -16.37 19.05 -15.09
CA VAL A 442 -17.72 19.04 -14.54
C VAL A 442 -18.71 19.32 -15.66
N PHE A 443 -19.48 18.30 -16.03
CA PHE A 443 -20.54 18.39 -17.02
C PHE A 443 -21.87 18.72 -16.33
N ASP A 444 -22.26 19.99 -16.38
CA ASP A 444 -23.55 20.50 -15.91
C ASP A 444 -24.53 20.58 -17.08
N LEU A 445 -25.25 19.49 -17.29
CA LEU A 445 -26.14 19.31 -18.44
C LEU A 445 -27.57 19.71 -18.08
N GLU A 446 -28.26 20.41 -18.98
CA GLU A 446 -29.70 20.68 -18.85
C GLU A 446 -30.57 19.50 -19.32
N TYR A 447 -30.00 18.28 -19.32
CA TYR A 447 -30.68 17.05 -19.68
C TYR A 447 -31.79 16.71 -18.66
N SER A 448 -33.00 16.41 -19.14
CA SER A 448 -34.16 16.13 -18.29
C SER A 448 -34.16 14.71 -17.72
N MET A 449 -33.49 13.77 -18.39
CA MET A 449 -33.31 12.41 -17.88
C MET A 449 -32.09 12.37 -16.95
N LEU A 450 -32.13 11.46 -15.99
CA LEU A 450 -31.01 11.25 -15.09
C LEU A 450 -29.84 10.59 -15.84
N LEU A 451 -28.67 11.22 -15.79
CA LEU A 451 -27.41 10.61 -16.21
C LEU A 451 -26.44 10.60 -15.04
N MET A 452 -25.86 9.44 -14.78
CA MET A 452 -24.84 9.19 -13.76
C MET A 452 -23.65 8.52 -14.43
N LEU A 453 -22.46 8.67 -13.84
CA LEU A 453 -21.26 7.94 -14.26
C LEU A 453 -21.36 6.50 -13.78
N ASP A 454 -21.17 5.55 -14.69
CA ASP A 454 -21.21 4.11 -14.41
C ASP A 454 -22.44 3.69 -13.58
N ARG A 455 -23.58 4.32 -13.88
CA ARG A 455 -24.91 4.14 -13.22
C ARG A 455 -25.02 4.71 -11.81
N TYR A 456 -23.94 4.80 -11.04
CA TYR A 456 -24.00 5.05 -9.60
C TYR A 456 -23.32 6.34 -9.15
N HIS A 457 -22.33 6.81 -9.90
CA HIS A 457 -21.40 7.84 -9.44
C HIS A 457 -21.77 9.22 -10.00
N GLN A 458 -21.70 10.24 -9.15
CA GLN A 458 -21.75 11.64 -9.61
C GLN A 458 -20.37 12.11 -10.08
N SER A 459 -19.31 11.54 -9.52
CA SER A 459 -17.93 11.84 -9.85
C SER A 459 -17.06 10.59 -9.78
N VAL A 460 -16.12 10.47 -10.71
CA VAL A 460 -15.14 9.38 -10.77
C VAL A 460 -13.74 9.98 -10.84
N ALA A 461 -12.83 9.40 -10.05
CA ALA A 461 -11.43 9.77 -9.99
C ALA A 461 -10.58 8.81 -10.85
N PHE A 462 -9.82 9.38 -11.78
CA PHE A 462 -8.78 8.68 -12.55
C PHE A 462 -7.40 9.10 -12.06
N LYS A 463 -6.34 8.48 -12.60
CA LYS A 463 -4.95 8.81 -12.23
C LYS A 463 -4.55 10.25 -12.61
N ASP A 464 -5.13 10.76 -13.68
CA ASP A 464 -4.76 11.96 -14.42
C ASP A 464 -5.85 13.02 -14.44
N MET A 465 -7.11 12.68 -14.12
CA MET A 465 -8.22 13.64 -14.10
C MET A 465 -9.36 13.20 -13.17
N VAL A 466 -10.26 14.13 -12.89
CA VAL A 466 -11.56 13.86 -12.26
C VAL A 466 -12.66 14.23 -13.24
N VAL A 467 -13.68 13.38 -13.34
CA VAL A 467 -14.86 13.64 -14.17
C VAL A 467 -16.10 13.61 -13.28
N ALA A 468 -16.96 14.61 -13.41
CA ALA A 468 -18.24 14.68 -12.73
C ALA A 468 -19.36 15.05 -13.68
N ILE A 469 -20.56 14.54 -13.40
CA ILE A 469 -21.78 14.83 -14.17
C ILE A 469 -22.91 15.20 -13.23
N ARG A 470 -23.70 16.19 -13.63
CA ARG A 470 -25.01 16.47 -13.05
C ARG A 470 -26.02 16.83 -14.14
N THR A 471 -27.28 16.56 -13.86
CA THR A 471 -28.40 16.78 -14.79
C THR A 471 -29.48 17.66 -14.16
N ARG A 472 -30.56 17.95 -14.90
CA ARG A 472 -31.62 18.83 -14.40
C ARG A 472 -32.38 18.26 -13.21
N ASN A 473 -32.56 16.94 -13.18
CA ASN A 473 -33.19 16.26 -12.06
C ASN A 473 -32.43 16.61 -10.77
N THR A 474 -33.14 16.74 -9.65
CA THR A 474 -32.54 17.14 -8.38
C THR A 474 -32.26 15.92 -7.50
N GLN A 475 -33.03 14.85 -7.63
CA GLN A 475 -32.96 13.68 -6.75
C GLN A 475 -33.21 12.38 -7.52
N THR A 476 -32.52 11.32 -7.10
CA THR A 476 -32.77 9.95 -7.55
C THR A 476 -32.69 8.97 -6.40
N VAL A 477 -33.44 7.87 -6.50
CA VAL A 477 -33.29 6.73 -5.60
C VAL A 477 -31.97 6.04 -5.92
N SER A 478 -31.15 5.85 -4.90
CA SER A 478 -29.89 5.11 -5.02
C SER A 478 -30.12 3.61 -4.89
N GLU A 479 -29.21 2.82 -5.46
CA GLU A 479 -29.14 1.37 -5.20
C GLU A 479 -28.60 1.05 -3.80
N TYR A 480 -28.25 2.06 -3.00
CA TYR A 480 -27.86 1.88 -1.60
C TYR A 480 -29.04 2.05 -0.64
N SER A 481 -29.00 1.33 0.46
CA SER A 481 -29.91 1.49 1.59
C SER A 481 -29.14 1.71 2.89
N CYS A 482 -29.75 2.47 3.79
CA CYS A 482 -29.28 2.59 5.15
C CYS A 482 -30.47 2.61 6.12
N ASN A 483 -30.30 2.02 7.30
CA ASN A 483 -31.31 2.01 8.36
C ASN A 483 -32.69 1.47 7.89
N GLY A 484 -32.69 0.49 6.98
CA GLY A 484 -33.90 -0.08 6.36
C GLY A 484 -34.62 0.83 5.36
N ARG A 485 -33.97 1.87 4.82
CA ARG A 485 -34.54 2.77 3.82
C ARG A 485 -33.56 3.01 2.67
N HIS A 486 -34.09 3.28 1.48
CA HIS A 486 -33.25 3.68 0.35
C HIS A 486 -32.58 5.04 0.62
N VAL A 487 -31.31 5.13 0.22
CA VAL A 487 -30.57 6.39 0.18
C VAL A 487 -31.03 7.17 -1.05
N PHE A 488 -31.22 8.47 -0.89
CA PHE A 488 -31.52 9.37 -2.01
C PHE A 488 -30.27 10.14 -2.36
N THR A 489 -29.90 10.14 -3.64
CA THR A 489 -28.76 10.91 -4.14
C THR A 489 -29.25 12.26 -4.63
N GLN A 490 -28.69 13.33 -4.06
CA GLN A 490 -28.93 14.70 -4.50
C GLN A 490 -28.04 15.01 -5.69
N THR A 491 -28.53 14.69 -6.89
CA THR A 491 -27.78 14.72 -8.16
C THR A 491 -27.16 16.08 -8.49
N ARG A 492 -27.71 17.19 -7.96
CA ARG A 492 -27.20 18.56 -8.15
C ARG A 492 -26.09 18.95 -7.16
N GLU A 493 -26.01 18.28 -6.00
CA GLU A 493 -24.97 18.49 -4.99
C GLU A 493 -23.72 17.68 -5.38
N LEU A 494 -22.67 18.36 -5.83
CA LEU A 494 -21.43 17.72 -6.28
C LEU A 494 -20.24 17.99 -5.36
N GLU A 495 -20.38 18.86 -4.36
CA GLU A 495 -19.26 19.33 -3.55
C GLU A 495 -18.57 18.17 -2.82
N ARG A 496 -19.35 17.30 -2.16
CA ARG A 496 -18.81 16.15 -1.43
C ARG A 496 -18.20 15.10 -2.38
N PRO A 497 -18.88 14.62 -3.44
CA PRO A 497 -18.28 13.72 -4.42
C PRO A 497 -16.98 14.26 -5.06
N LEU A 498 -16.95 15.56 -5.39
CA LEU A 498 -15.76 16.21 -5.95
C LEU A 498 -14.60 16.25 -4.95
N VAL A 499 -14.84 16.60 -3.69
CA VAL A 499 -13.81 16.54 -2.64
C VAL A 499 -13.21 15.13 -2.55
N GLY A 500 -14.05 14.10 -2.50
CA GLY A 500 -13.58 12.71 -2.46
C GLY A 500 -12.79 12.30 -3.72
N SER A 501 -13.19 12.78 -4.90
CA SER A 501 -12.51 12.42 -6.15
C SER A 501 -11.18 13.15 -6.32
N ILE A 502 -11.11 14.41 -5.92
CA ILE A 502 -9.85 15.19 -5.89
C ILE A 502 -8.85 14.56 -4.92
N LEU A 503 -9.29 14.12 -3.73
CA LEU A 503 -8.42 13.41 -2.78
C LEU A 503 -7.77 12.14 -3.37
N GLN A 504 -8.56 11.38 -4.12
CA GLN A 504 -8.09 10.16 -4.79
C GLN A 504 -7.06 10.47 -5.87
N SER A 505 -7.34 11.41 -6.77
CA SER A 505 -6.45 11.70 -7.89
C SER A 505 -5.23 12.53 -7.47
N MET A 506 -5.39 13.54 -6.61
CA MET A 506 -4.30 14.45 -6.23
C MET A 506 -3.37 13.86 -5.17
N TRP A 507 -3.88 13.08 -4.20
CA TRP A 507 -3.07 12.56 -3.09
C TRP A 507 -3.14 11.03 -2.91
N GLY A 508 -3.80 10.31 -3.81
CA GLY A 508 -3.86 8.86 -3.76
C GLY A 508 -4.64 8.33 -2.55
N VAL A 509 -5.49 9.15 -1.91
CA VAL A 509 -6.24 8.75 -0.72
C VAL A 509 -7.32 7.75 -1.13
N SER A 510 -7.30 6.54 -0.58
CA SER A 510 -8.33 5.54 -0.85
C SER A 510 -9.66 5.91 -0.19
N PRO A 511 -10.81 5.65 -0.86
CA PRO A 511 -12.11 5.70 -0.22
C PRO A 511 -12.19 4.81 1.03
N THR A 512 -12.91 5.26 2.05
CA THR A 512 -13.01 4.54 3.34
C THR A 512 -13.83 3.25 3.29
N HIS A 513 -14.34 2.84 2.13
CA HIS A 513 -14.89 1.50 1.91
C HIS A 513 -14.04 0.59 1.04
N LEU A 514 -12.89 1.06 0.54
CA LEU A 514 -12.05 0.28 -0.36
C LEU A 514 -10.74 -0.09 0.31
N ILE A 515 -10.40 -1.37 0.21
CA ILE A 515 -9.10 -1.89 0.63
C ILE A 515 -8.60 -2.91 -0.39
N TRP A 516 -7.30 -2.93 -0.65
CA TRP A 516 -6.70 -4.00 -1.43
C TRP A 516 -6.40 -5.20 -0.55
N SER A 517 -6.87 -6.39 -0.94
CA SER A 517 -6.53 -7.64 -0.26
C SER A 517 -5.54 -8.45 -1.09
N PRO A 518 -4.27 -8.59 -0.63
CA PRO A 518 -3.30 -9.47 -1.29
C PRO A 518 -3.76 -10.94 -1.34
N ARG A 519 -4.56 -11.38 -0.34
CA ARG A 519 -5.06 -12.76 -0.26
C ARG A 519 -6.12 -13.06 -1.31
N HIS A 520 -6.99 -12.11 -1.59
CA HIS A 520 -8.03 -12.25 -2.62
C HIS A 520 -7.57 -11.74 -3.99
N ASN A 521 -6.36 -11.16 -4.08
CA ASN A 521 -5.84 -10.47 -5.25
C ASN A 521 -6.87 -9.52 -5.89
N SER A 522 -7.62 -8.81 -5.05
CA SER A 522 -8.73 -7.97 -5.46
C SER A 522 -9.01 -6.87 -4.44
N THR A 523 -9.71 -5.84 -4.89
CA THR A 523 -10.24 -4.78 -4.03
C THR A 523 -11.48 -5.28 -3.30
N LEU A 524 -11.46 -5.25 -1.98
CA LEU A 524 -12.62 -5.53 -1.14
C LEU A 524 -13.40 -4.25 -0.85
N VAL A 525 -14.72 -4.41 -0.75
CA VAL A 525 -15.65 -3.34 -0.38
C VAL A 525 -16.20 -3.60 1.02
N ASP A 526 -16.05 -2.63 1.91
CA ASP A 526 -16.59 -2.67 3.28
C ASP A 526 -17.13 -1.29 3.68
N TYR A 527 -18.45 -1.15 3.79
CA TYR A 527 -19.07 0.14 4.10
C TYR A 527 -19.05 0.53 5.59
N THR A 528 -18.42 -0.28 6.47
CA THR A 528 -18.28 -0.01 7.91
C THR A 528 -17.81 1.41 8.21
N TRP A 529 -16.84 1.92 7.44
CA TRP A 529 -16.24 3.25 7.63
C TRP A 529 -16.66 4.29 6.58
N SER A 530 -17.75 4.04 5.84
CA SER A 530 -18.31 4.98 4.86
C SER A 530 -19.36 5.93 5.44
N ILE A 531 -19.29 6.17 6.75
CA ILE A 531 -20.16 7.08 7.48
C ILE A 531 -19.36 7.87 8.52
N GLY A 532 -19.88 9.02 8.98
CA GLY A 532 -19.16 9.94 9.86
C GLY A 532 -18.44 11.04 9.08
N GLN A 533 -17.30 11.54 9.56
CA GLN A 533 -16.55 12.62 8.92
C GLN A 533 -15.69 12.07 7.77
N THR A 534 -16.32 11.78 6.65
CA THR A 534 -15.67 11.29 5.43
C THR A 534 -16.39 11.81 4.19
N PRO A 535 -15.69 12.33 3.17
CA PRO A 535 -16.31 12.68 1.89
C PRO A 535 -16.62 11.43 1.04
N PHE A 536 -16.18 10.24 1.46
CA PHE A 536 -16.29 9.00 0.70
C PHE A 536 -17.58 8.21 1.00
N GLY A 537 -17.98 7.39 0.02
CA GLY A 537 -19.13 6.51 0.14
C GLY A 537 -20.48 7.23 0.00
N PRO A 538 -21.58 6.48 -0.01
CA PRO A 538 -22.92 7.05 -0.19
C PRO A 538 -23.63 7.42 1.12
N PHE A 539 -23.07 7.05 2.28
CA PHE A 539 -23.79 7.14 3.57
C PHE A 539 -23.40 8.36 4.43
N SER A 540 -22.32 9.06 4.11
CA SER A 540 -21.98 10.33 4.76
C SER A 540 -22.43 11.53 3.93
N ASP A 541 -22.94 12.54 4.62
CA ASP A 541 -23.34 13.84 4.06
C ASP A 541 -22.27 14.93 4.29
N ILE A 542 -21.16 14.60 4.96
CA ILE A 542 -20.13 15.58 5.33
C ILE A 542 -19.06 15.69 4.24
N SER A 543 -18.67 16.91 3.89
CA SER A 543 -17.57 17.19 2.96
C SER A 543 -16.24 17.53 3.65
N SER A 544 -16.23 17.82 4.96
CA SER A 544 -15.00 18.18 5.69
C SER A 544 -14.09 16.97 5.92
N LEU A 545 -12.78 17.22 6.01
CA LEU A 545 -11.77 16.17 6.15
C LEU A 545 -11.54 15.80 7.61
N SER A 546 -11.41 14.50 7.89
CA SER A 546 -10.93 13.98 9.18
C SER A 546 -9.41 13.79 9.14
N PHE A 547 -8.79 13.45 10.28
CA PHE A 547 -7.35 13.15 10.31
C PHE A 547 -6.98 12.01 9.34
N VAL A 548 -7.91 11.10 9.05
CA VAL A 548 -7.71 9.95 8.16
C VAL A 548 -7.30 10.39 6.77
N GLN A 549 -8.05 11.32 6.17
CA GLN A 549 -7.76 11.81 4.82
C GLN A 549 -6.50 12.67 4.80
N LYS A 550 -6.30 13.48 5.84
CA LYS A 550 -5.16 14.41 5.98
C LYS A 550 -3.83 13.70 6.16
N ASP A 551 -3.79 12.72 7.06
CA ASP A 551 -2.59 11.92 7.31
C ASP A 551 -2.32 10.96 6.14
N ALA A 552 -3.36 10.39 5.51
CA ALA A 552 -3.17 9.59 4.30
C ALA A 552 -2.57 10.41 3.16
N ALA A 553 -3.07 11.63 2.92
CA ALA A 553 -2.57 12.50 1.85
C ALA A 553 -1.06 12.78 1.99
N ARG A 554 -0.62 13.16 3.19
CA ARG A 554 0.80 13.42 3.50
C ARG A 554 1.64 12.15 3.43
N ARG A 555 1.15 11.06 4.02
CA ARG A 555 1.85 9.76 4.05
C ARG A 555 2.05 9.19 2.65
N ASN A 556 1.05 9.26 1.78
CA ASN A 556 1.11 8.65 0.44
C ASN A 556 2.23 9.22 -0.42
N VAL A 557 2.46 10.53 -0.32
CA VAL A 557 3.56 11.23 -1.01
C VAL A 557 4.92 10.70 -0.52
N LEU A 558 5.09 10.59 0.80
CA LEU A 558 6.32 10.07 1.41
C LEU A 558 6.54 8.59 1.11
N LEU A 559 5.48 7.76 1.14
CA LEU A 559 5.57 6.34 0.84
C LEU A 559 5.92 6.09 -0.62
N THR A 560 5.33 6.85 -1.55
CA THR A 560 5.66 6.74 -2.98
C THR A 560 7.11 7.15 -3.23
N SER A 561 7.54 8.26 -2.65
CA SER A 561 8.91 8.76 -2.78
C SER A 561 9.93 7.80 -2.17
N LEU A 562 9.65 7.25 -0.98
CA LEU A 562 10.49 6.24 -0.33
C LEU A 562 10.59 4.96 -1.17
N ASN A 563 9.48 4.49 -1.74
CA ASN A 563 9.48 3.32 -2.61
C ASN A 563 10.38 3.54 -3.83
N TYR A 564 10.34 4.73 -4.42
CA TYR A 564 11.23 5.12 -5.50
C TYR A 564 12.71 5.13 -5.06
N SER A 565 13.04 5.78 -3.93
CA SER A 565 14.41 5.83 -3.41
C SER A 565 14.94 4.43 -3.04
N ILE A 566 14.10 3.54 -2.51
CA ILE A 566 14.48 2.13 -2.23
C ILE A 566 14.74 1.38 -3.54
N THR A 567 13.83 1.47 -4.51
CA THR A 567 13.96 0.76 -5.80
C THR A 567 15.22 1.24 -6.53
N SER A 568 15.42 2.55 -6.62
CA SER A 568 16.61 3.14 -7.24
C SER A 568 17.91 2.78 -6.50
N ALA A 569 17.89 2.70 -5.16
CA ALA A 569 19.05 2.22 -4.41
C ALA A 569 19.35 0.75 -4.71
N ILE A 570 18.32 -0.11 -4.84
CA ILE A 570 18.49 -1.51 -5.24
C ILE A 570 19.12 -1.59 -6.63
N ASP A 571 18.63 -0.80 -7.60
CA ASP A 571 19.20 -0.76 -8.96
C ASP A 571 20.68 -0.37 -8.96
N VAL A 572 21.08 0.59 -8.12
CA VAL A 572 22.49 0.97 -7.95
C VAL A 572 23.31 -0.21 -7.41
N LEU A 573 22.82 -0.92 -6.39
CA LEU A 573 23.52 -2.08 -5.83
C LEU A 573 23.62 -3.24 -6.84
N GLU A 574 22.56 -3.48 -7.60
CA GLU A 574 22.54 -4.50 -8.66
C GLU A 574 23.49 -4.15 -9.80
N SER A 575 23.57 -2.87 -10.18
CA SER A 575 24.56 -2.39 -11.14
C SER A 575 25.98 -2.63 -10.64
N VAL A 576 26.29 -2.34 -9.37
CA VAL A 576 27.61 -2.65 -8.79
C VAL A 576 27.91 -4.15 -8.85
N LYS A 577 26.93 -5.00 -8.53
CA LYS A 577 27.07 -6.46 -8.60
C LYS A 577 27.32 -6.94 -10.03
N ALA A 578 26.57 -6.41 -11.00
CA ALA A 578 26.70 -6.75 -12.42
C ALA A 578 28.10 -6.41 -12.96
N HIS A 579 28.72 -5.33 -12.48
CA HIS A 579 30.06 -4.89 -12.87
C HIS A 579 31.20 -5.51 -12.04
N GLY A 580 30.96 -6.66 -11.39
CA GLY A 580 32.00 -7.43 -10.71
C GLY A 580 32.23 -7.04 -9.24
N GLY A 581 31.34 -6.24 -8.65
CA GLY A 581 31.33 -5.88 -7.23
C GLY A 581 32.19 -4.67 -6.86
N TYR A 582 32.03 -4.19 -5.62
CA TYR A 582 32.65 -2.95 -5.12
C TYR A 582 34.17 -2.87 -5.35
N GLN A 583 34.89 -3.97 -5.15
CA GLN A 583 36.35 -3.99 -5.27
C GLN A 583 36.87 -3.84 -6.69
N LYS A 584 36.11 -4.32 -7.69
CA LYS A 584 36.50 -4.24 -9.10
C LYS A 584 36.05 -2.93 -9.73
N LEU A 585 34.86 -2.48 -9.38
CA LEU A 585 34.25 -1.28 -9.94
C LEU A 585 34.83 0.00 -9.30
N LEU A 586 34.90 0.07 -7.96
CA LEU A 586 35.20 1.31 -7.25
C LEU A 586 36.67 1.37 -6.78
N LYS A 587 37.40 2.41 -7.20
CA LYS A 587 38.81 2.61 -6.84
C LYS A 587 38.95 3.48 -5.59
N GLY A 588 39.78 3.05 -4.63
CA GLY A 588 40.28 3.87 -3.51
C GLY A 588 39.27 4.86 -2.91
N HIS A 589 39.40 6.14 -3.28
CA HIS A 589 38.52 7.24 -2.82
C HIS A 589 37.03 7.02 -3.13
N GLN A 590 36.70 6.53 -4.33
CA GLN A 590 35.31 6.27 -4.75
C GLN A 590 34.63 5.25 -3.84
N ASN A 591 35.36 4.22 -3.41
CA ASN A 591 34.83 3.20 -2.51
C ASN A 591 34.55 3.79 -1.10
N VAL A 592 35.46 4.64 -0.60
CA VAL A 592 35.27 5.31 0.70
C VAL A 592 34.06 6.23 0.65
N GLU A 593 33.94 7.05 -0.39
CA GLU A 593 32.82 7.97 -0.56
C GLU A 593 31.49 7.22 -0.72
N PHE A 594 31.44 6.22 -1.61
CA PHE A 594 30.26 5.38 -1.79
C PHE A 594 29.80 4.75 -0.47
N THR A 595 30.75 4.24 0.32
CA THR A 595 30.46 3.64 1.62
C THR A 595 29.89 4.65 2.62
N GLN A 596 30.49 5.85 2.69
CA GLN A 596 29.98 6.93 3.54
C GLN A 596 28.56 7.34 3.14
N ARG A 597 28.31 7.48 1.83
CA ARG A 597 27.00 7.82 1.25
C ARG A 597 25.97 6.74 1.59
N TRP A 598 26.30 5.47 1.40
CA TRP A 598 25.41 4.35 1.68
C TRP A 598 24.97 4.32 3.15
N PHE A 599 25.92 4.43 4.08
CA PHE A 599 25.58 4.41 5.50
C PHE A 599 24.80 5.66 5.93
N LEU A 600 25.11 6.83 5.38
CA LEU A 600 24.35 8.05 5.65
C LEU A 600 22.93 7.97 5.07
N PHE A 601 22.77 7.46 3.85
CA PHE A 601 21.49 7.19 3.21
C PHE A 601 20.63 6.27 4.07
N LYS A 602 21.15 5.09 4.43
CA LYS A 602 20.46 4.11 5.29
C LYS A 602 20.05 4.72 6.63
N TYR A 603 20.95 5.50 7.25
CA TYR A 603 20.67 6.19 8.50
C TYR A 603 19.52 7.19 8.37
N LYS A 604 19.53 7.99 7.30
CA LYS A 604 18.44 8.95 7.01
C LYS A 604 17.12 8.24 6.78
N LEU A 605 17.10 7.09 6.09
CA LEU A 605 15.88 6.29 5.92
C LEU A 605 15.35 5.75 7.27
N ASP A 606 16.21 5.24 8.15
CA ASP A 606 15.79 4.81 9.49
C ASP A 606 15.18 5.98 10.29
N LYS A 607 15.76 7.17 10.18
CA LYS A 607 15.26 8.38 10.85
C LYS A 607 13.98 8.91 10.23
N MET A 608 13.81 8.79 8.91
CA MET A 608 12.56 9.07 8.21
C MET A 608 11.44 8.18 8.77
N ILE A 609 11.66 6.87 8.88
CA ILE A 609 10.69 5.92 9.43
C ILE A 609 10.37 6.23 10.89
N SER A 610 11.39 6.51 11.70
CA SER A 610 11.22 6.92 13.10
C SER A 610 10.45 8.25 13.23
N SER A 611 10.56 9.16 12.27
CA SER A 611 9.81 10.43 12.29
C SER A 611 8.37 10.20 11.86
N LEU A 612 8.16 9.36 10.83
CA LEU A 612 6.85 8.96 10.33
C LEU A 612 6.05 8.18 11.39
N SER A 613 6.69 7.36 12.22
CA SER A 613 6.03 6.64 13.32
C SER A 613 5.47 7.57 14.40
N HIS A 614 6.08 8.77 14.55
CA HIS A 614 5.61 9.84 15.43
C HIS A 614 4.68 10.82 14.72
N TRP A 615 4.33 10.53 13.46
CA TRP A 615 3.50 11.37 12.60
C TRP A 615 4.06 12.78 12.37
N ASP A 616 5.39 12.91 12.39
CA ASP A 616 6.12 14.12 12.02
C ASP A 616 6.47 14.05 10.53
N PHE A 617 5.52 14.48 9.70
CA PHE A 617 5.65 14.44 8.24
C PHE A 617 6.72 15.40 7.70
N GLU A 618 6.96 16.52 8.38
CA GLU A 618 7.95 17.52 7.96
C GLU A 618 9.37 16.99 8.17
N LEU A 619 9.65 16.45 9.35
CA LEU A 619 10.94 15.84 9.64
C LEU A 619 11.19 14.59 8.80
N ALA A 620 10.15 13.78 8.56
CA ALA A 620 10.23 12.63 7.65
C ALA A 620 10.55 13.06 6.21
N SER A 621 9.89 14.12 5.72
CA SER A 621 10.16 14.70 4.39
C SER A 621 11.60 15.19 4.27
N TYR A 622 12.09 15.91 5.27
CA TYR A 622 13.49 16.37 5.31
C TYR A 622 14.49 15.20 5.18
N TYR A 623 14.33 14.15 6.00
CA TYR A 623 15.25 13.02 5.96
C TYR A 623 15.21 12.30 4.62
N LEU A 624 14.03 12.16 4.01
CA LEU A 624 13.88 11.54 2.70
C LEU A 624 14.57 12.36 1.60
N ARG A 625 14.24 13.66 1.49
CA ARG A 625 14.85 14.56 0.49
C ARG A 625 16.35 14.70 0.68
N SER A 626 16.80 14.80 1.93
CA SER A 626 18.23 14.83 2.25
C SER A 626 18.93 13.53 1.84
N SER A 627 18.24 12.38 1.86
CA SER A 627 18.79 11.09 1.43
C SER A 627 18.92 10.95 -0.08
N ASP A 628 18.10 11.67 -0.86
CA ASP A 628 18.16 11.63 -2.32
C ASP A 628 19.49 12.20 -2.86
N HIS A 629 20.12 13.16 -2.16
CA HIS A 629 21.48 13.61 -2.49
C HIS A 629 22.50 12.49 -2.39
N ASP A 630 22.39 11.64 -1.36
CA ASP A 630 23.30 10.51 -1.18
C ASP A 630 23.07 9.45 -2.27
N LEU A 631 21.79 9.17 -2.58
CA LEU A 631 21.41 8.26 -3.66
C LEU A 631 21.90 8.73 -5.03
N PHE A 632 21.68 10.00 -5.36
CA PHE A 632 22.15 10.61 -6.60
C PHE A 632 23.68 10.55 -6.73
N ALA A 633 24.40 10.88 -5.64
CA ALA A 633 25.85 10.79 -5.62
C ALA A 633 26.35 9.34 -5.80
N MET A 634 25.72 8.36 -5.14
CA MET A 634 26.04 6.94 -5.32
C MET A 634 25.82 6.50 -6.78
N HIS A 635 24.69 6.87 -7.38
CA HIS A 635 24.41 6.58 -8.78
C HIS A 635 25.47 7.20 -9.70
N SER A 636 25.85 8.45 -9.46
CA SER A 636 26.90 9.14 -10.24
C SER A 636 28.27 8.45 -10.13
N ILE A 637 28.68 8.06 -8.90
CA ILE A 637 29.93 7.33 -8.66
C ILE A 637 29.96 6.02 -9.46
N VAL A 638 28.86 5.24 -9.39
CA VAL A 638 28.74 3.95 -10.09
C VAL A 638 28.72 4.14 -11.61
N TYR A 639 27.98 5.14 -12.09
CA TYR A 639 27.89 5.47 -13.50
C TYR A 639 29.27 5.83 -14.09
N HIS A 640 29.99 6.75 -13.46
CA HIS A 640 31.34 7.14 -13.91
C HIS A 640 32.34 5.98 -13.82
N ALA A 641 32.31 5.21 -12.73
CA ALA A 641 33.18 4.04 -12.58
C ALA A 641 32.90 2.97 -13.66
N SER A 642 31.64 2.80 -14.08
CA SER A 642 31.28 1.83 -15.12
C SER A 642 31.83 2.21 -16.50
N GLN A 643 31.98 3.50 -16.80
CA GLN A 643 32.55 3.98 -18.05
C GLN A 643 34.07 3.73 -18.16
N GLU A 644 34.76 3.61 -17.02
CA GLU A 644 36.19 3.33 -16.98
C GLU A 644 36.52 1.83 -17.06
N LEU A 645 35.52 0.95 -17.13
CA LEU A 645 35.74 -0.48 -17.24
C LEU A 645 36.14 -0.87 -18.66
N GLU A 646 37.38 -1.32 -18.80
CA GLU A 646 37.86 -1.94 -20.03
C GLU A 646 37.43 -3.41 -20.05
N ALA A 647 36.72 -3.81 -21.10
CA ALA A 647 36.37 -5.21 -21.34
C ALA A 647 37.65 -6.01 -21.67
N SER A 648 38.21 -6.68 -20.67
CA SER A 648 39.29 -7.64 -20.87
C SER A 648 38.71 -9.01 -21.20
N LEU A 649 38.82 -9.41 -22.46
CA LEU A 649 38.45 -10.75 -22.92
C LEU A 649 39.58 -11.70 -22.53
N THR A 650 39.48 -12.32 -21.34
CA THR A 650 40.38 -13.41 -20.98
C THR A 650 40.02 -14.63 -21.82
N CYS A 651 40.64 -14.76 -22.99
CA CYS A 651 40.56 -16.00 -23.78
C CYS A 651 40.93 -17.17 -22.88
N PHE A 652 40.07 -18.19 -22.86
CA PHE A 652 40.31 -19.41 -22.09
C PHE A 652 41.73 -19.90 -22.39
N LYS A 653 42.55 -20.02 -21.35
CA LYS A 653 43.84 -20.68 -21.46
C LYS A 653 43.53 -22.13 -21.79
N ASP A 654 43.98 -22.61 -22.95
CA ASP A 654 43.74 -23.99 -23.36
C ASP A 654 44.01 -24.94 -22.18
N PRO A 655 43.09 -25.88 -21.88
CA PRO A 655 43.30 -26.79 -20.77
C PRO A 655 44.66 -27.49 -20.97
N PRO A 656 45.48 -27.59 -19.92
CA PRO A 656 46.78 -28.24 -20.04
C PRO A 656 46.59 -29.64 -20.62
N PHE A 657 47.37 -29.97 -21.65
CA PHE A 657 47.32 -31.26 -22.33
C PHE A 657 47.24 -32.41 -21.30
N PRO A 658 46.29 -33.36 -21.42
CA PRO A 658 45.96 -34.31 -20.35
C PRO A 658 47.02 -35.42 -20.24
N TRP A 659 48.22 -35.06 -19.79
CA TRP A 659 49.37 -35.95 -19.64
C TRP A 659 49.07 -37.15 -18.75
N ALA A 660 48.20 -36.99 -17.75
CA ALA A 660 47.77 -38.09 -16.88
C ALA A 660 47.02 -39.18 -17.66
N SER A 661 46.05 -38.79 -18.48
CA SER A 661 45.27 -39.73 -19.30
C SER A 661 46.17 -40.43 -20.33
N VAL A 662 47.03 -39.67 -21.03
CA VAL A 662 47.97 -40.25 -22.00
C VAL A 662 48.96 -41.20 -21.35
N SER A 663 49.50 -40.85 -20.18
CA SER A 663 50.46 -41.69 -19.45
C SER A 663 49.79 -42.96 -18.91
N MET A 664 48.55 -42.87 -18.43
CA MET A 664 47.77 -44.03 -17.99
C MET A 664 47.45 -44.97 -19.15
N SER A 665 47.07 -44.44 -20.32
CA SER A 665 46.86 -45.25 -21.52
C SER A 665 48.14 -45.93 -21.99
N ALA A 666 49.27 -45.21 -21.99
CA ALA A 666 50.58 -45.78 -22.34
C ALA A 666 51.02 -46.86 -21.35
N ALA A 667 50.87 -46.63 -20.05
CA ALA A 667 51.18 -47.64 -19.02
C ALA A 667 50.30 -48.88 -19.16
N THR A 668 49.00 -48.70 -19.41
CA THR A 668 48.05 -49.82 -19.63
C THR A 668 48.42 -50.61 -20.88
N PHE A 669 48.79 -49.92 -21.96
CA PHE A 669 49.27 -50.56 -23.18
C PHE A 669 50.57 -51.34 -22.94
N CYS A 670 51.53 -50.78 -22.19
CA CYS A 670 52.76 -51.47 -21.80
C CYS A 670 52.49 -52.70 -20.92
N VAL A 671 51.55 -52.62 -19.97
CA VAL A 671 51.12 -53.74 -19.14
C VAL A 671 50.47 -54.83 -19.98
N LEU A 672 49.56 -54.46 -20.90
CA LEU A 672 48.94 -55.41 -21.83
C LEU A 672 49.99 -56.07 -22.74
N CYS A 673 50.95 -55.31 -23.26
CA CYS A 673 52.05 -55.84 -24.05
C CYS A 673 52.93 -56.78 -23.22
N TYR A 674 53.22 -56.45 -21.96
CA TYR A 674 53.99 -57.30 -21.05
C TYR A 674 53.24 -58.59 -20.70
N VAL A 675 51.94 -58.52 -20.38
CA VAL A 675 51.09 -59.69 -20.13
C VAL A 675 50.98 -60.58 -21.37
N TYR A 676 50.82 -59.98 -22.55
CA TYR A 676 50.80 -60.70 -23.83
C TYR A 676 52.14 -61.40 -24.10
N ALA A 677 53.27 -60.71 -23.89
CA ALA A 677 54.61 -61.26 -24.04
C ALA A 677 54.93 -62.36 -23.02
N LYS A 678 54.31 -62.34 -21.82
CA LYS A 678 54.52 -63.35 -20.77
C LYS A 678 53.45 -64.44 -20.70
N ARG A 679 52.47 -64.47 -21.62
CA ARG A 679 51.32 -65.40 -21.56
C ARG A 679 51.75 -66.87 -21.52
N ASP A 680 52.82 -67.21 -22.24
CA ASP A 680 53.30 -68.59 -22.35
C ASP A 680 54.04 -69.08 -21.09
N ASN A 681 54.37 -68.18 -20.16
CA ASN A 681 54.98 -68.53 -18.86
C ASN A 681 53.95 -68.73 -17.73
N PHE A 682 52.73 -68.22 -17.87
CA PHE A 682 51.68 -68.36 -16.84
C PHE A 682 50.78 -69.60 -17.03
N GLN A 683 50.80 -70.25 -18.20
CA GLN A 683 49.97 -71.44 -18.49
C GLN A 683 50.63 -72.79 -18.18
N ARG A 684 51.68 -72.84 -17.35
CA ARG A 684 52.29 -74.10 -16.89
C ARG A 684 52.43 -74.20 -15.37
N ARG A 685 51.32 -74.15 -14.64
CA ARG A 685 51.17 -74.81 -13.33
C ARG A 685 49.72 -75.30 -13.10
N GLN A 686 49.41 -76.42 -13.77
CA GLN A 686 48.71 -77.61 -13.27
C GLN A 686 47.28 -77.51 -12.66
N PRO A 687 46.53 -78.63 -12.59
CA PRO A 687 45.18 -78.71 -13.14
C PRO A 687 44.07 -78.85 -12.09
N ILE A 688 42.86 -78.62 -12.58
CA ILE A 688 41.56 -78.80 -11.94
C ILE A 688 41.36 -80.26 -11.51
N ASN A 689 40.88 -80.47 -10.28
CA ASN A 689 40.00 -81.61 -10.01
C ASN A 689 38.95 -81.31 -8.94
N ASN A 690 37.82 -81.98 -9.13
CA ASN A 690 36.47 -81.64 -8.71
C ASN A 690 36.09 -81.94 -7.24
N ASN A 691 35.05 -81.20 -6.82
CA ASN A 691 33.95 -81.55 -5.91
C ASN A 691 34.17 -81.53 -4.39
N GLN A 692 33.65 -80.46 -3.76
CA GLN A 692 32.87 -80.59 -2.54
C GLN A 692 31.78 -79.50 -2.41
N PHE A 693 30.51 -79.92 -2.45
CA PHE A 693 29.31 -79.49 -1.66
C PHE A 693 28.92 -77.99 -1.60
N GLY A 694 27.65 -77.56 -1.67
CA GLY A 694 26.34 -78.23 -1.65
C GLY A 694 25.22 -77.16 -1.72
N LEU A 695 24.09 -77.54 -2.30
CA LEU A 695 22.93 -76.71 -2.68
C LEU A 695 21.96 -76.40 -1.54
N CYS A 696 21.24 -75.28 -1.63
CA CYS A 696 19.77 -75.26 -1.50
C CYS A 696 19.16 -74.00 -2.15
N VAL A 697 18.07 -74.20 -2.87
CA VAL A 697 17.32 -73.23 -3.70
C VAL A 697 16.07 -72.80 -2.92
N ASP A 698 15.76 -71.50 -2.88
CA ASP A 698 14.37 -71.04 -2.94
C ASP A 698 14.23 -69.57 -3.40
N ARG A 699 13.11 -69.32 -4.08
CA ARG A 699 12.71 -68.13 -4.89
C ARG A 699 12.72 -66.78 -4.16
N LEU A 700 13.05 -65.69 -4.87
CA LEU A 700 12.23 -64.46 -4.98
C LEU A 700 12.74 -63.49 -6.08
N HIS A 701 11.79 -62.78 -6.72
CA HIS A 701 11.92 -61.81 -7.83
C HIS A 701 12.85 -60.59 -7.58
N CYS A 702 13.52 -60.07 -8.63
CA CYS A 702 13.28 -58.72 -9.24
C CYS A 702 14.43 -58.19 -10.16
N TYR A 703 14.02 -57.78 -11.38
CA TYR A 703 14.50 -56.69 -12.27
C TYR A 703 15.99 -56.33 -12.52
N SER A 704 16.38 -56.51 -13.79
CA SER A 704 17.03 -55.55 -14.74
C SER A 704 18.07 -54.55 -14.24
N SER A 705 19.34 -54.74 -14.65
CA SER A 705 20.34 -53.67 -14.84
C SER A 705 21.51 -54.13 -15.74
N TYR A 706 21.31 -54.15 -17.06
CA TYR A 706 22.36 -54.46 -18.05
C TYR A 706 22.64 -53.31 -19.04
N ARG A 707 22.39 -52.06 -18.64
CA ARG A 707 22.65 -50.86 -19.46
C ARG A 707 23.74 -49.93 -18.92
N MET A 708 24.39 -50.30 -17.80
CA MET A 708 25.29 -49.41 -17.04
C MET A 708 26.79 -49.73 -17.17
N VAL A 709 27.19 -50.59 -18.11
CA VAL A 709 28.60 -51.00 -18.27
C VAL A 709 29.27 -50.38 -19.51
N TYR A 710 28.50 -49.85 -20.47
CA TYR A 710 29.07 -49.21 -21.67
C TYR A 710 29.21 -47.68 -21.57
N CYS A 711 28.48 -46.99 -20.69
CA CYS A 711 28.62 -45.53 -20.49
C CYS A 711 29.82 -45.15 -19.59
N THR A 712 30.29 -46.05 -18.74
CA THR A 712 31.37 -45.78 -17.77
C THR A 712 32.78 -45.80 -18.40
N LEU A 713 32.93 -46.39 -19.59
CA LEU A 713 34.19 -46.42 -20.34
C LEU A 713 34.38 -45.20 -21.28
N ALA A 714 33.29 -44.54 -21.70
CA ALA A 714 33.38 -43.34 -22.56
C ALA A 714 33.50 -42.04 -21.74
N SER A 715 32.91 -41.98 -20.55
CA SER A 715 32.93 -40.80 -19.69
C SER A 715 34.31 -40.51 -19.06
N THR A 716 35.19 -41.50 -18.99
CA THR A 716 36.53 -41.38 -18.40
C THR A 716 37.60 -40.88 -19.39
N VAL A 717 37.31 -40.86 -20.69
CA VAL A 717 38.28 -40.44 -21.73
C VAL A 717 38.06 -39.00 -22.21
N LEU A 718 36.86 -38.43 -22.06
CA LEU A 718 36.51 -37.10 -22.61
C LEU A 718 36.17 -36.03 -21.59
N ASN A 719 36.03 -36.35 -20.30
CA ASN A 719 35.88 -35.40 -19.19
C ASN A 719 34.87 -34.24 -19.45
N LEU A 720 33.67 -34.59 -19.92
CA LEU A 720 32.53 -33.69 -20.12
C LEU A 720 31.42 -34.07 -19.13
N THR A 721 30.72 -33.09 -18.54
CA THR A 721 29.57 -33.31 -17.67
C THR A 721 28.30 -33.62 -18.50
N CYS A 722 27.37 -34.41 -17.94
CA CYS A 722 26.19 -34.94 -18.66
C CYS A 722 25.30 -33.88 -19.35
N ASP A 723 25.33 -32.61 -18.93
CA ASP A 723 24.54 -31.55 -19.58
C ASP A 723 25.09 -31.11 -20.95
N GLN A 724 26.32 -31.50 -21.31
CA GLN A 724 26.92 -31.16 -22.61
C GLN A 724 26.69 -32.22 -23.70
N LEU A 725 26.09 -33.37 -23.38
CA LEU A 725 25.83 -34.46 -24.34
C LEU A 725 24.44 -34.38 -25.00
N ASP A 726 23.47 -33.69 -24.40
CA ASP A 726 22.14 -33.47 -25.01
C ASP A 726 22.14 -32.34 -26.07
N TYR A 727 23.18 -31.51 -26.12
CA TYR A 727 23.34 -30.46 -27.13
C TYR A 727 24.06 -30.95 -28.41
N ALA A 728 24.68 -32.14 -28.38
CA ALA A 728 25.56 -32.62 -29.45
C ALA A 728 24.86 -33.46 -30.53
N PHE A 729 23.60 -33.87 -30.34
CA PHE A 729 22.87 -34.72 -31.31
C PHE A 729 21.39 -34.33 -31.47
N GLY A 730 21.11 -33.22 -32.17
CA GLY A 730 19.78 -32.85 -32.66
C GLY A 730 19.85 -31.83 -33.80
N GLN A 731 19.14 -32.07 -34.91
CA GLN A 731 19.29 -31.42 -36.23
C GLN A 731 18.57 -30.06 -36.43
N HIS A 732 19.08 -29.24 -37.37
CA HIS A 732 18.58 -28.02 -38.06
C HIS A 732 17.03 -27.89 -38.24
N GLU A 733 16.31 -26.74 -38.37
CA GLU A 733 16.50 -25.28 -38.62
C GLU A 733 15.11 -24.55 -38.47
N PRO A 734 14.88 -23.24 -38.82
CA PRO A 734 15.29 -21.97 -38.20
C PRO A 734 14.09 -21.09 -37.72
N PHE A 735 14.29 -20.10 -36.84
CA PHE A 735 13.48 -18.86 -36.84
C PHE A 735 14.24 -17.69 -36.19
N GLU A 736 14.30 -16.57 -36.90
CA GLU A 736 14.94 -15.30 -36.54
C GLU A 736 14.33 -14.66 -35.29
N ASN A 737 15.19 -14.10 -34.42
CA ASN A 737 15.05 -12.73 -33.90
C ASN A 737 16.27 -12.33 -33.06
N SER A 738 17.08 -11.41 -33.57
CA SER A 738 18.12 -10.72 -32.82
C SER A 738 17.54 -9.63 -31.91
N PRO A 739 18.17 -9.31 -30.76
CA PRO A 739 18.24 -7.94 -30.29
C PRO A 739 19.62 -7.33 -30.56
N ARG A 740 19.57 -6.12 -31.09
CA ARG A 740 20.67 -5.25 -31.49
C ARG A 740 21.49 -4.79 -30.29
N SER A 741 22.79 -4.65 -30.53
CA SER A 741 23.73 -3.84 -29.76
C SER A 741 23.31 -2.36 -29.77
N PHE A 742 23.32 -1.72 -28.60
CA PHE A 742 23.16 -0.28 -28.45
C PHE A 742 24.53 0.38 -28.28
N GLN A 743 24.90 1.23 -29.23
CA GLN A 743 25.79 2.37 -29.02
C GLN A 743 24.95 3.66 -28.99
N PRO A 744 25.42 4.72 -28.31
CA PRO A 744 24.58 5.88 -28.01
C PRO A 744 24.65 6.93 -29.13
N GLU A 745 23.50 7.39 -29.60
CA GLU A 745 23.38 8.60 -30.39
C GLU A 745 22.34 9.56 -29.79
N ARG A 746 22.60 10.85 -29.96
CA ARG A 746 21.94 11.99 -29.31
C ARG A 746 20.60 12.35 -29.98
N GLN A 747 19.59 12.64 -29.14
CA GLN A 747 18.36 13.44 -29.36
C GLN A 747 17.25 12.90 -30.32
N PRO A 748 16.03 13.49 -30.32
CA PRO A 748 15.06 13.66 -29.24
C PRO A 748 13.75 12.90 -29.52
N TRP A 749 12.97 12.61 -28.47
CA TRP A 749 11.80 11.73 -28.51
C TRP A 749 10.59 12.36 -29.21
N LYS A 750 10.02 11.63 -30.19
CA LYS A 750 8.67 11.82 -30.73
C LYS A 750 7.86 10.53 -30.53
N LEU A 751 6.61 10.71 -30.11
CA LEU A 751 5.56 9.70 -29.90
C LEU A 751 5.35 8.77 -31.11
N SER A 752 5.07 7.50 -30.83
CA SER A 752 4.18 6.69 -31.67
C SER A 752 3.44 5.61 -30.88
N SER A 753 2.12 5.68 -30.98
CA SER A 753 1.07 4.71 -30.69
C SER A 753 1.33 3.29 -31.19
N LEU A 754 0.75 2.28 -30.51
CA LEU A 754 0.14 1.04 -31.05
C LEU A 754 -0.42 0.23 -29.84
N ARG A 755 -1.74 0.24 -29.62
CA ARG A 755 -2.76 -0.73 -30.09
C ARG A 755 -2.78 -2.02 -29.25
N GLU A 756 -3.78 -2.07 -28.37
CA GLU A 756 -4.24 -3.21 -27.57
C GLU A 756 -4.78 -4.33 -28.45
N ASP A 757 -4.53 -5.57 -28.03
CA ASP A 757 -5.41 -6.72 -28.32
C ASP A 757 -5.68 -7.50 -27.03
N PHE A 758 -6.92 -7.95 -26.97
CA PHE A 758 -7.69 -8.48 -25.85
C PHE A 758 -7.17 -9.80 -25.24
N ASN A 759 -7.47 -9.99 -23.95
CA ASN A 759 -8.20 -11.18 -23.49
C ASN A 759 -9.02 -10.83 -22.23
N GLY A 760 -10.34 -11.02 -22.35
CA GLY A 760 -11.30 -10.96 -21.25
C GLY A 760 -11.73 -12.37 -20.85
N GLU A 761 -11.95 -12.52 -19.53
CA GLU A 761 -12.66 -13.55 -18.76
C GLU A 761 -12.21 -13.21 -17.31
N ASP A 762 -13.02 -12.91 -16.29
CA ASP A 762 -14.37 -13.27 -15.90
C ASP A 762 -14.92 -12.15 -14.99
N LEU A 763 -16.23 -11.92 -14.98
CA LEU A 763 -17.00 -11.45 -13.82
C LEU A 763 -18.49 -11.65 -14.12
N LYS A 764 -19.04 -12.72 -13.54
CA LYS A 764 -20.46 -12.87 -13.19
C LYS A 764 -20.61 -12.65 -11.69
#